data_AF-A0A2P5MFW1-F1
#
_entry.id   AF-A0A2P5MFW1-F1
#
_cell.length_a   1.000
_cell.length_b   1.000
_cell.length_c   1.000
_cell.angle_alpha   90.00
_cell.angle_beta   90.00
_cell.angle_gamma   90.00
#
_symmetry.space_group_name_H-M   'P 1'
#
loop_
_entity.id
_entity.type
_entity.pdbx_description
1 polymer ?
#
loop_
_entity_poly.entity_id
_entity_poly.type
_entity_poly.pdbx_seq_one_letter_code
_entity_poly.pdbx_strand_id
1 'polypeptide(L)'
;MQNKIFLTLNHSRLGLCLLGLLTLLALCPVTIPALVYALGSDWNQGFDHPMQGGDHLLTMIAVGVWAAQLRGRAIWLLPLTFVSVMSLGGLAGAAKFSVPNAEAMILLSCLVLSVLIVNQVQFNIRTNLLIIAVFAFFHGYAHGQEISASANLISYTLGFVCATLLLHGSGIVTACLVMLVCAIVFGNQAHAGEAATAVDTAKAAANTQPETQDKGAVQLKEIAVTEDGQVTDLIGIAASASQGDVSREQFEYRPFSRSGELVEVVPGLIATQHSGSGKANQFFLRGFNLDHGTDFITYVDGIPINLPSHAHGQGYLDLNSVIPELVNNIEYGKGPYYAELGDFAAAGYSKLFSVDKLPHALAKLTVGEFEYYRGLLADSLPVGRGNLLYAGEFNFYNGVWQQPEDSQKFNGQLSYTLNEDTWGVSVFAKSYTNTWTATNQIPQALIDNGTLDLYGTIDPSDGGKTNRHSFSTKLWNKGNNWKNDANIYAVYYDLDLYSNFTGFLNDPVNGDQIHQFEHRVQTGGNIEHTRFNKLLGFNMDNSLGLQFRHDEIMNVGLDRTINRQFLSTVSRSNVGETSVGVYLKNQTYWHDKVRTIAGLRGDFINNDVAVLDTASHDPFINAANSGHRNQVLVSPKFSLALGPWHNTEYFINAGYGFHSNDARGTTLRFDPNSGAALNGSAARITPLASSRGAEIGLRSNFIQGLNTTLALWWLESSQELVFVGDEGTTEVNGKSVRYGVEWNNAYKPTDWLTLDADLALTSARFVDTPDGETGNLIPNSVGRVISAGATVVAPNGLFGSLRLRHFGDVPLDSSGVFNAGSTSIVNLGAGYRQKHYKMEIDVFNILGSTQNDIAYAYEYAFPAAASAQTG
;
A
#
# COMPACT_ATOMS: atom_id res chain seq x y z
N MET A 1 49.63 1.68 35.19
CA MET A 1 49.49 1.89 33.73
C MET A 1 48.40 0.93 33.27
N GLN A 2 47.11 1.33 33.27
CA GLN A 2 46.38 2.05 32.21
C GLN A 2 46.48 1.30 30.85
N ASN A 3 45.42 0.90 30.13
CA ASN A 3 44.00 1.24 30.21
C ASN A 3 43.11 0.20 29.47
N LYS A 4 41.93 -0.04 30.07
CA LYS A 4 40.59 -0.33 29.50
C LYS A 4 40.44 -0.52 27.97
N ILE A 5 39.84 -1.64 27.58
CA ILE A 5 39.03 -1.78 26.36
C ILE A 5 37.66 -2.33 26.78
N PHE A 6 36.78 -1.43 27.20
CA PHE A 6 35.34 -1.65 27.26
C PHE A 6 34.76 -0.99 26.00
N LEU A 7 33.94 -1.71 25.24
CA LEU A 7 33.13 -1.13 24.17
C LEU A 7 32.13 -0.14 24.79
N THR A 8 32.45 1.13 24.75
CA THR A 8 31.48 2.22 24.87
C THR A 8 31.32 2.88 23.51
N LEU A 9 30.24 2.51 22.80
CA LEU A 9 29.69 3.36 21.74
C LEU A 9 29.13 4.61 22.43
N ASN A 10 29.84 5.72 22.32
CA ASN A 10 29.43 6.98 22.93
C ASN A 10 28.29 7.61 22.09
N HIS A 11 27.04 7.43 22.54
CA HIS A 11 25.81 7.95 21.91
C HIS A 11 25.87 9.46 21.57
N SER A 12 26.71 10.22 22.27
CA SER A 12 26.87 11.68 22.08
C SER A 12 27.46 12.10 20.72
N ARG A 13 28.27 11.26 20.06
CA ARG A 13 28.93 11.63 18.80
C ARG A 13 28.08 11.37 17.56
N LEU A 14 27.15 10.41 17.64
CA LEU A 14 26.17 10.16 16.58
C LEU A 14 25.09 11.25 16.57
N GLY A 15 24.66 11.69 17.76
CA GLY A 15 23.71 12.80 17.92
C GLY A 15 24.23 14.14 17.41
N LEU A 16 25.52 14.48 17.63
CA LEU A 16 26.09 15.72 17.10
C LEU A 16 26.21 15.74 15.56
N CYS A 17 26.42 14.58 14.93
CA CYS A 17 26.46 14.47 13.47
C CYS A 17 25.06 14.62 12.84
N LEU A 18 24.01 14.06 13.47
CA LEU A 18 22.63 14.29 13.05
C LEU A 18 22.23 15.76 13.21
N LEU A 19 22.65 16.40 14.32
CA LEU A 19 22.36 17.81 14.59
C LEU A 19 23.06 18.75 13.58
N GLY A 20 24.26 18.40 13.12
CA GLY A 20 25.00 19.12 12.07
C GLY A 20 24.38 19.01 10.68
N LEU A 21 23.78 17.85 10.37
CA LEU A 21 23.05 17.63 9.12
C LEU A 21 21.68 18.34 9.14
N LEU A 22 20.98 18.29 10.28
CA LEU A 22 19.71 19.00 10.53
C LEU A 22 19.87 20.52 10.53
N THR A 23 21.00 21.06 10.98
CA THR A 23 21.28 22.51 10.92
C THR A 23 21.65 22.98 9.51
N LEU A 24 22.28 22.14 8.68
CA LEU A 24 22.47 22.44 7.25
C LEU A 24 21.14 22.41 6.47
N LEU A 25 20.22 21.52 6.83
CA LEU A 25 18.87 21.42 6.24
C LEU A 25 17.92 22.52 6.73
N ALA A 26 18.03 22.95 8.00
CA ALA A 26 17.17 23.99 8.59
C ALA A 26 17.54 25.43 8.20
N LEU A 27 18.77 25.69 7.73
CA LEU A 27 19.23 27.02 7.29
C LEU A 27 19.04 27.28 5.78
N CYS A 28 18.32 26.40 5.08
CA CYS A 28 18.13 26.46 3.62
C CYS A 28 16.76 27.02 3.11
N PRO A 29 15.99 27.90 3.81
CA PRO A 29 14.69 28.34 3.26
C PRO A 29 14.80 29.45 2.19
N VAL A 30 16.01 29.94 1.85
CA VAL A 30 16.18 31.09 0.93
C VAL A 30 16.63 30.68 -0.48
N THR A 31 17.06 29.43 -0.71
CA THR A 31 17.65 29.00 -2.00
C THR A 31 16.88 27.91 -2.75
N ILE A 32 15.76 27.42 -2.20
CA ILE A 32 14.98 26.30 -2.79
C ILE A 32 14.35 26.66 -4.15
N PRO A 33 13.80 27.86 -4.41
CA PRO A 33 13.24 28.17 -5.73
C PRO A 33 14.28 28.10 -6.86
N ALA A 34 15.54 28.42 -6.58
CA ALA A 34 16.64 28.34 -7.54
C ALA A 34 17.20 26.91 -7.71
N LEU A 35 17.14 26.08 -6.65
CA LEU A 35 17.54 24.67 -6.71
C LEU A 35 16.47 23.82 -7.43
N VAL A 36 15.18 24.08 -7.19
CA VAL A 36 14.05 23.42 -7.86
C VAL A 36 14.03 23.75 -9.37
N TYR A 37 14.36 24.98 -9.76
CA TYR A 37 14.54 25.34 -11.17
C TYR A 37 15.78 24.67 -11.83
N ALA A 38 16.77 24.26 -11.03
CA ALA A 38 17.98 23.58 -11.49
C ALA A 38 17.86 22.05 -11.54
N LEU A 39 16.85 21.46 -10.87
CA LEU A 39 16.75 20.02 -10.66
C LEU A 39 16.11 19.20 -11.78
N GLY A 40 15.47 19.81 -12.80
CA GLY A 40 15.14 19.20 -14.11
C GLY A 40 14.43 17.82 -14.13
N SER A 41 14.12 17.31 -15.33
CA SER A 41 13.47 16.00 -15.53
C SER A 41 14.39 14.78 -15.35
N ASP A 42 15.71 14.97 -15.41
CA ASP A 42 16.69 13.88 -15.50
C ASP A 42 17.18 13.34 -14.14
N TRP A 43 16.68 13.90 -13.04
CA TRP A 43 17.01 13.46 -11.68
C TRP A 43 16.62 12.00 -11.45
N ASN A 44 15.42 11.61 -11.91
CA ASN A 44 14.91 10.24 -11.76
C ASN A 44 15.78 9.22 -12.50
N GLN A 45 16.17 9.55 -13.75
CA GLN A 45 17.11 8.71 -14.50
C GLN A 45 18.42 8.55 -13.75
N GLY A 46 18.97 9.65 -13.20
CA GLY A 46 20.17 9.59 -12.36
C GLY A 46 19.99 8.74 -11.10
N PHE A 47 18.85 8.85 -10.43
CA PHE A 47 18.54 8.12 -9.20
C PHE A 47 18.39 6.61 -9.42
N ASP A 48 17.69 6.21 -10.49
CA ASP A 48 17.47 4.78 -10.78
C ASP A 48 18.73 4.11 -11.36
N HIS A 49 19.63 4.87 -11.99
CA HIS A 49 20.75 4.33 -12.74
C HIS A 49 21.74 3.44 -11.94
N PRO A 50 22.21 3.80 -10.72
CA PRO A 50 23.05 2.90 -9.92
C PRO A 50 22.38 1.59 -9.51
N MET A 51 21.04 1.52 -9.60
CA MET A 51 20.26 0.33 -9.27
C MET A 51 20.15 -0.61 -10.48
N GLN A 52 20.40 -0.11 -11.68
CA GLN A 52 20.37 -0.84 -12.95
C GLN A 52 21.76 -1.44 -13.25
N GLY A 53 22.17 -2.43 -12.45
CA GLY A 53 23.45 -3.11 -12.64
C GLY A 53 23.91 -3.85 -11.38
N GLY A 54 23.99 -5.18 -11.44
CA GLY A 54 24.25 -6.00 -10.24
C GLY A 54 25.64 -5.80 -9.62
N ASP A 55 26.65 -5.51 -10.42
CA ASP A 55 28.03 -5.23 -10.02
C ASP A 55 28.20 -3.86 -9.36
N HIS A 56 27.55 -2.84 -9.91
CA HIS A 56 27.49 -1.50 -9.36
C HIS A 56 26.75 -1.51 -8.02
N LEU A 57 25.53 -2.06 -7.99
CA LEU A 57 24.72 -2.22 -6.78
C LEU A 57 25.50 -2.91 -5.66
N LEU A 58 26.14 -4.05 -5.97
CA LEU A 58 26.92 -4.83 -5.01
C LEU A 58 28.12 -4.01 -4.48
N THR A 59 28.81 -3.29 -5.35
CA THR A 59 29.95 -2.44 -4.95
C THR A 59 29.49 -1.32 -4.03
N MET A 60 28.41 -0.61 -4.35
CA MET A 60 27.92 0.49 -3.52
C MET A 60 27.55 0.00 -2.11
N ILE A 61 26.87 -1.14 -1.99
CA ILE A 61 26.57 -1.75 -0.69
C ILE A 61 27.85 -2.19 0.02
N ALA A 62 28.79 -2.83 -0.69
CA ALA A 62 30.05 -3.32 -0.13
C ALA A 62 30.92 -2.18 0.44
N VAL A 63 30.95 -1.02 -0.20
CA VAL A 63 31.64 0.18 0.33
C VAL A 63 31.06 0.58 1.69
N GLY A 64 29.73 0.55 1.83
CA GLY A 64 29.05 0.80 3.10
C GLY A 64 29.43 -0.21 4.17
N VAL A 65 29.40 -1.51 3.83
CA VAL A 65 29.78 -2.61 4.73
C VAL A 65 31.22 -2.45 5.21
N TRP A 66 32.16 -2.19 4.29
CA TRP A 66 33.57 -2.04 4.63
C TRP A 66 33.85 -0.78 5.46
N ALA A 67 33.16 0.33 5.17
CA ALA A 67 33.22 1.55 5.96
C ALA A 67 32.78 1.31 7.42
N ALA A 68 31.73 0.52 7.63
CA ALA A 68 31.28 0.11 8.96
C ALA A 68 32.27 -0.81 9.67
N GLN A 69 32.91 -1.76 8.96
CA GLN A 69 33.93 -2.64 9.53
C GLN A 69 35.17 -1.89 10.03
N LEU A 70 35.63 -0.87 9.29
CA LEU A 70 36.80 -0.05 9.64
C LEU A 70 36.54 0.91 10.82
N ARG A 71 35.27 1.26 11.08
CA ARG A 71 34.81 2.12 12.19
C ARG A 71 35.45 3.53 12.20
N GLY A 72 35.12 4.33 13.21
CA GLY A 72 35.71 5.65 13.42
C GLY A 72 35.42 6.62 12.27
N ARG A 73 36.44 7.34 11.78
CA ARG A 73 36.29 8.30 10.68
C ARG A 73 36.01 7.62 9.32
N ALA A 74 36.31 6.32 9.18
CA ALA A 74 36.13 5.59 7.93
C ALA A 74 34.67 5.49 7.49
N ILE A 75 33.73 5.42 8.45
CA ILE A 75 32.28 5.40 8.21
C ILE A 75 31.82 6.57 7.33
N TRP A 76 32.48 7.72 7.44
CA TRP A 76 32.15 8.91 6.65
C TRP A 76 33.11 9.10 5.48
N LEU A 77 34.40 8.90 5.71
CA LEU A 77 35.42 9.21 4.71
C LEU A 77 35.34 8.28 3.49
N LEU A 78 35.02 6.99 3.65
CA LEU A 78 34.93 6.07 2.52
C LEU A 78 33.75 6.40 1.60
N PRO A 79 32.49 6.49 2.09
CA PRO A 79 31.36 6.88 1.25
C PRO A 79 31.53 8.25 0.59
N LEU A 80 32.02 9.26 1.33
CA LEU A 80 32.22 10.61 0.77
C LEU A 80 33.33 10.63 -0.28
N THR A 81 34.42 9.90 -0.07
CA THR A 81 35.50 9.79 -1.07
C THR A 81 35.03 9.03 -2.29
N PHE A 82 34.27 7.96 -2.10
CA PHE A 82 33.70 7.19 -3.21
C PHE A 82 32.83 8.10 -4.06
N VAL A 83 31.82 8.75 -3.47
CA VAL A 83 30.92 9.66 -4.19
C VAL A 83 31.67 10.79 -4.88
N SER A 84 32.62 11.45 -4.19
CA SER A 84 33.36 12.58 -4.76
C SER A 84 34.23 12.17 -5.96
N VAL A 85 34.95 11.04 -5.85
CA VAL A 85 35.84 10.57 -6.92
C VAL A 85 35.05 9.91 -8.05
N MET A 86 33.93 9.26 -7.72
CA MET A 86 32.99 8.75 -8.70
C MET A 86 32.39 9.88 -9.54
N SER A 87 32.03 11.02 -8.95
CA SER A 87 31.61 12.19 -9.73
C SER A 87 32.69 12.67 -10.71
N LEU A 88 33.97 12.63 -10.32
CA LEU A 88 35.08 12.93 -11.24
C LEU A 88 35.23 11.90 -12.36
N GLY A 89 35.03 10.61 -12.05
CA GLY A 89 34.95 9.54 -13.03
C GLY A 89 33.81 9.76 -14.03
N GLY A 90 32.61 10.08 -13.52
CA GLY A 90 31.42 10.38 -14.32
C GLY A 90 31.62 11.55 -15.27
N LEU A 91 32.27 12.62 -14.81
CA LEU A 91 32.66 13.73 -15.68
C LEU A 91 33.64 13.28 -16.78
N ALA A 92 34.58 12.40 -16.47
CA ALA A 92 35.51 11.87 -17.46
C ALA A 92 34.83 10.97 -18.50
N GLY A 93 33.86 10.16 -18.06
CA GLY A 93 33.01 9.33 -18.93
C GLY A 93 32.14 10.19 -19.86
N ALA A 94 31.44 11.18 -19.29
CA ALA A 94 30.59 12.11 -20.05
C ALA A 94 31.40 12.95 -21.06
N ALA A 95 32.63 13.33 -20.71
CA ALA A 95 33.56 14.02 -21.60
C ALA A 95 34.19 13.11 -22.66
N LYS A 96 33.82 11.82 -22.71
CA LYS A 96 34.29 10.81 -23.66
C LYS A 96 35.82 10.64 -23.67
N PHE A 97 36.48 10.83 -22.52
CA PHE A 97 37.88 10.44 -22.40
C PHE A 97 38.03 8.93 -22.57
N SER A 98 39.07 8.46 -23.25
CA SER A 98 39.32 7.03 -23.40
C SER A 98 40.06 6.50 -22.17
N VAL A 99 39.37 5.73 -21.33
CA VAL A 99 39.98 5.01 -20.20
C VAL A 99 39.97 3.51 -20.51
N PRO A 100 41.14 2.89 -20.75
CA PRO A 100 41.20 1.47 -21.05
C PRO A 100 40.84 0.61 -19.84
N ASN A 101 40.21 -0.55 -20.09
CA ASN A 101 39.91 -1.59 -19.10
C ASN A 101 38.98 -1.18 -17.94
N ALA A 102 38.05 -0.23 -18.16
CA ALA A 102 37.12 0.22 -17.12
C ALA A 102 36.24 -0.92 -16.55
N GLU A 103 35.67 -1.76 -17.42
CA GLU A 103 34.88 -2.93 -17.00
C GLU A 103 35.69 -3.92 -16.16
N ALA A 104 36.93 -4.19 -16.55
CA ALA A 104 37.82 -5.08 -15.78
C ALA A 104 38.14 -4.52 -14.39
N MET A 105 38.25 -3.20 -14.27
CA MET A 105 38.46 -2.52 -12.97
C MET A 105 37.19 -2.54 -12.10
N ILE A 106 35.99 -2.47 -12.69
CA ILE A 106 34.72 -2.62 -11.97
C ILE A 106 34.59 -4.04 -11.42
N LEU A 107 34.81 -5.07 -12.25
CA LEU A 107 34.79 -6.46 -11.80
C LEU A 107 35.87 -6.74 -10.73
N LEU A 108 37.06 -6.19 -10.91
CA LEU A 108 38.13 -6.27 -9.91
C LEU A 108 37.71 -5.63 -8.58
N SER A 109 36.94 -4.53 -8.61
CA SER A 109 36.45 -3.88 -7.40
C SER A 109 35.55 -4.79 -6.57
N CYS A 110 34.63 -5.53 -7.21
CA CYS A 110 33.76 -6.50 -6.54
C CYS A 110 34.59 -7.58 -5.85
N LEU A 111 35.59 -8.13 -6.55
CA LEU A 111 36.49 -9.15 -6.00
C LEU A 111 37.31 -8.60 -4.83
N VAL A 112 37.96 -7.45 -5.01
CA VAL A 112 38.84 -6.86 -3.98
C VAL A 112 38.04 -6.46 -2.75
N LEU A 113 36.89 -5.78 -2.89
CA LEU A 113 36.05 -5.42 -1.75
C LEU A 113 35.52 -6.67 -1.04
N SER A 114 35.13 -7.71 -1.77
CA SER A 114 34.73 -8.99 -1.18
C SER A 114 35.85 -9.61 -0.35
N VAL A 115 37.08 -9.68 -0.89
CA VAL A 115 38.25 -10.21 -0.18
C VAL A 115 38.56 -9.37 1.07
N LEU A 116 38.54 -8.04 0.97
CA LEU A 116 38.83 -7.15 2.09
C LEU A 116 37.78 -7.27 3.21
N ILE A 117 36.50 -7.37 2.84
CA ILE A 117 35.37 -7.49 3.79
C ILE A 117 35.40 -8.86 4.48
N VAL A 118 35.58 -9.94 3.71
CA VAL A 118 35.60 -11.32 4.24
C VAL A 118 36.81 -11.55 5.15
N ASN A 119 37.99 -11.05 4.76
CA ASN A 119 39.22 -11.22 5.54
C ASN A 119 39.42 -10.11 6.60
N GLN A 120 38.46 -9.20 6.75
CA GLN A 120 38.50 -8.07 7.70
C GLN A 120 39.81 -7.28 7.65
N VAL A 121 40.35 -7.04 6.45
CA VAL A 121 41.65 -6.38 6.29
C VAL A 121 41.54 -4.91 6.65
N GLN A 122 42.41 -4.44 7.57
CA GLN A 122 42.43 -3.06 8.04
C GLN A 122 43.77 -2.39 7.66
N PHE A 123 43.79 -1.62 6.58
CA PHE A 123 44.93 -0.76 6.28
C PHE A 123 44.83 0.58 7.02
N ASN A 124 45.89 1.38 6.93
CA ASN A 124 45.82 2.78 7.34
C ASN A 124 44.77 3.53 6.50
N ILE A 125 44.18 4.59 7.06
CA ILE A 125 43.09 5.33 6.41
C ILE A 125 43.47 5.86 5.02
N ARG A 126 44.72 6.26 4.80
CA ARG A 126 45.17 6.77 3.49
C ARG A 126 45.11 5.68 2.42
N THR A 127 45.54 4.47 2.75
CA THR A 127 45.47 3.32 1.85
C THR A 127 44.02 2.92 1.56
N ASN A 128 43.13 2.92 2.57
CA ASN A 128 41.70 2.62 2.34
C ASN A 128 41.05 3.65 1.41
N LEU A 129 41.34 4.94 1.59
CA LEU A 129 40.84 6.00 0.72
C LEU A 129 41.41 5.90 -0.69
N LEU A 130 42.67 5.50 -0.85
CA LEU A 130 43.26 5.29 -2.17
C LEU A 130 42.58 4.13 -2.92
N ILE A 131 42.35 3.00 -2.25
CA ILE A 131 41.67 1.84 -2.83
C ILE A 131 40.27 2.22 -3.29
N ILE A 132 39.50 2.88 -2.41
CA ILE A 132 38.15 3.36 -2.73
C ILE A 132 38.16 4.37 -3.88
N ALA A 133 39.06 5.35 -3.85
CA ALA A 133 39.15 6.37 -4.89
C ALA A 133 39.43 5.76 -6.27
N VAL A 134 40.33 4.78 -6.35
CA VAL A 134 40.65 4.11 -7.62
C VAL A 134 39.39 3.45 -8.19
N PHE A 135 38.69 2.62 -7.43
CA PHE A 135 37.49 1.94 -7.94
C PHE A 135 36.33 2.90 -8.20
N ALA A 136 36.12 3.87 -7.31
CA ALA A 136 35.10 4.90 -7.47
C ALA A 136 35.21 5.62 -8.81
N PHE A 137 36.43 5.95 -9.25
CA PHE A 137 36.65 6.58 -10.55
C PHE A 137 36.14 5.73 -11.72
N PHE A 138 36.40 4.42 -11.72
CA PHE A 138 35.98 3.54 -12.82
C PHE A 138 34.47 3.29 -12.84
N HIS A 139 33.85 3.11 -11.66
CA HIS A 139 32.39 3.06 -11.53
C HIS A 139 31.75 4.35 -12.05
N GLY A 140 32.27 5.49 -11.62
CA GLY A 140 31.82 6.79 -12.11
C GLY A 140 31.98 6.93 -13.62
N TYR A 141 33.13 6.52 -14.15
CA TYR A 141 33.42 6.57 -15.58
C TYR A 141 32.44 5.76 -16.42
N ALA A 142 32.08 4.54 -15.99
CA ALA A 142 31.10 3.71 -16.69
C ALA A 142 29.72 4.40 -16.72
N HIS A 143 29.23 4.85 -15.57
CA HIS A 143 27.97 5.60 -15.50
C HIS A 143 28.00 6.88 -16.35
N GLY A 144 29.14 7.58 -16.39
CA GLY A 144 29.33 8.76 -17.23
C GLY A 144 29.22 8.51 -18.74
N GLN A 145 29.54 7.30 -19.22
CA GLN A 145 29.41 6.92 -20.63
C GLN A 145 27.96 6.63 -21.04
N GLU A 146 27.12 6.27 -20.07
CA GLU A 146 25.72 5.88 -20.28
C GLU A 146 24.75 7.06 -20.10
N ILE A 147 25.25 8.25 -19.73
CA ILE A 147 24.45 9.47 -19.65
C ILE A 147 23.94 9.82 -21.06
N SER A 148 22.63 9.91 -21.21
CA SER A 148 22.01 10.37 -22.45
C SER A 148 22.56 11.75 -22.86
N ALA A 149 22.84 11.92 -24.15
CA ALA A 149 23.34 13.19 -24.69
C ALA A 149 22.34 14.36 -24.51
N SER A 150 21.07 14.07 -24.21
CA SER A 150 20.02 15.06 -23.95
C SER A 150 19.82 15.38 -22.46
N ALA A 151 20.48 14.66 -21.55
CA ALA A 151 20.25 14.82 -20.10
C ALA A 151 20.98 16.04 -19.52
N ASN A 152 20.32 16.75 -18.61
CA ASN A 152 20.95 17.78 -17.77
C ASN A 152 21.92 17.11 -16.78
N LEU A 153 23.21 17.28 -17.04
CA LEU A 153 24.30 16.67 -16.29
C LEU A 153 24.23 16.96 -14.78
N ILE A 154 23.79 18.16 -14.37
CA ILE A 154 23.73 18.54 -12.94
C ILE A 154 22.59 17.78 -12.24
N SER A 155 21.40 17.81 -12.83
CA SER A 155 20.20 17.13 -12.31
C SER A 155 20.42 15.61 -12.19
N TYR A 156 20.89 14.98 -13.27
CA TYR A 156 21.23 13.57 -13.31
C TYR A 156 22.28 13.21 -12.24
N THR A 157 23.36 13.99 -12.13
CA THR A 157 24.42 13.75 -11.14
C THR A 157 23.89 13.85 -9.71
N LEU A 158 22.97 14.76 -9.42
CA LEU A 158 22.37 14.89 -8.08
C LEU A 158 21.49 13.70 -7.71
N GLY A 159 20.67 13.19 -8.64
CA GLY A 159 19.90 11.95 -8.45
C GLY A 159 20.81 10.75 -8.20
N PHE A 160 21.83 10.61 -9.04
CA PHE A 160 22.82 9.54 -8.96
C PHE A 160 23.63 9.54 -7.66
N VAL A 161 24.09 10.72 -7.21
CA VAL A 161 24.79 10.90 -5.93
C VAL A 161 23.88 10.53 -4.76
N CYS A 162 22.61 10.95 -4.81
CA CYS A 162 21.63 10.63 -3.77
C CYS A 162 21.41 9.11 -3.65
N ALA A 163 21.13 8.43 -4.76
CA ALA A 163 20.95 6.97 -4.78
C ALA A 163 22.20 6.24 -4.27
N THR A 164 23.39 6.67 -4.68
CA THR A 164 24.65 6.04 -4.23
C THR A 164 24.89 6.20 -2.72
N LEU A 165 24.60 7.37 -2.16
CA LEU A 165 24.71 7.61 -0.72
C LEU A 165 23.73 6.72 0.07
N LEU A 166 22.51 6.52 -0.43
CA LEU A 166 21.53 5.60 0.16
C LEU A 166 22.01 4.15 0.13
N LEU A 167 22.62 3.70 -0.97
CA LEU A 167 23.20 2.35 -1.09
C LEU A 167 24.41 2.14 -0.17
N HIS A 168 25.29 3.15 -0.01
CA HIS A 168 26.33 3.09 1.00
C HIS A 168 25.74 3.04 2.43
N GLY A 169 24.68 3.82 2.68
CA GLY A 169 23.96 3.83 3.94
C GLY A 169 23.37 2.45 4.29
N SER A 170 22.74 1.79 3.32
CA SER A 170 22.18 0.44 3.51
C SER A 170 23.26 -0.57 3.89
N GLY A 171 24.42 -0.55 3.22
CA GLY A 171 25.56 -1.40 3.57
C GLY A 171 26.09 -1.18 4.99
N ILE A 172 26.16 0.08 5.44
CA ILE A 172 26.57 0.43 6.82
C ILE A 172 25.58 -0.17 7.83
N VAL A 173 24.28 -0.04 7.56
CA VAL A 173 23.21 -0.59 8.41
C VAL A 173 23.32 -2.11 8.47
N THR A 174 23.43 -2.79 7.33
CA THR A 174 23.59 -4.26 7.27
C THR A 174 24.78 -4.75 8.08
N ALA A 175 25.95 -4.12 7.96
CA ALA A 175 27.14 -4.50 8.71
C ALA A 175 26.99 -4.28 10.22
N CYS A 176 26.37 -3.18 10.64
CA CYS A 176 26.07 -2.92 12.05
C CYS A 176 25.13 -3.97 12.63
N LEU A 177 24.09 -4.37 11.87
CA LEU A 177 23.14 -5.41 12.26
C LEU A 177 23.79 -6.78 12.40
N VAL A 178 24.63 -7.20 11.44
CA VAL A 178 25.35 -8.48 11.51
C VAL A 178 26.29 -8.54 12.72
N MET A 179 27.05 -7.47 12.97
CA MET A 179 27.95 -7.41 14.13
C MET A 179 27.19 -7.44 15.46
N LEU A 180 26.02 -6.81 15.51
CA LEU A 180 25.13 -6.86 16.68
C LEU A 180 24.61 -8.28 16.91
N VAL A 181 24.15 -8.98 15.86
CA VAL A 181 23.69 -10.38 15.94
C VAL A 181 24.82 -11.30 16.41
N CYS A 182 26.03 -11.20 15.84
CA CYS A 182 27.17 -12.00 16.28
C CYS A 182 27.57 -11.71 17.73
N ALA A 183 27.55 -10.45 18.17
CA ALA A 183 27.85 -10.08 19.55
C ALA A 183 26.82 -10.67 20.54
N ILE A 184 25.55 -10.76 20.15
CA ILE A 184 24.48 -11.34 20.98
C ILE A 184 24.57 -12.88 21.00
N VAL A 185 24.85 -13.51 19.86
CA VAL A 185 24.91 -14.98 19.73
C VAL A 185 26.18 -15.57 20.36
N PHE A 186 27.33 -14.90 20.22
CA PHE A 186 28.62 -15.43 20.69
C PHE A 186 29.17 -14.75 21.94
N GLY A 187 28.64 -13.59 22.35
CA GLY A 187 29.10 -12.84 23.53
C GLY A 187 28.76 -13.49 24.88
N ASN A 188 27.95 -14.57 24.89
CA ASN A 188 27.45 -15.18 26.11
C ASN A 188 28.32 -16.33 26.68
N GLN A 189 29.54 -16.54 26.18
CA GLN A 189 30.48 -17.51 26.78
C GLN A 189 31.38 -16.93 27.88
N ALA A 190 31.39 -15.60 28.10
CA ALA A 190 32.35 -14.96 29.02
C ALA A 190 31.79 -14.54 30.40
N HIS A 191 30.46 -14.53 30.63
CA HIS A 191 29.87 -13.96 31.85
C HIS A 191 29.04 -14.92 32.72
N ALA A 192 29.05 -16.23 32.42
CA ALA A 192 28.30 -17.23 33.20
C ALA A 192 28.85 -17.50 34.61
N GLY A 193 29.98 -16.90 35.02
CA GLY A 193 30.64 -17.17 36.31
C GLY A 193 30.29 -16.25 37.48
N GLU A 194 29.85 -15.01 37.25
CA GLU A 194 29.73 -14.00 38.32
C GLU A 194 28.29 -13.57 38.66
N ALA A 195 27.31 -13.85 37.79
CA ALA A 195 25.92 -13.45 38.03
C ALA A 195 25.17 -14.39 38.99
N ALA A 196 25.68 -15.61 39.25
CA ALA A 196 25.01 -16.60 40.09
C ALA A 196 25.01 -16.24 41.59
N THR A 197 25.96 -15.42 42.06
CA THR A 197 26.11 -15.09 43.50
C THR A 197 25.34 -13.84 43.94
N ALA A 198 24.90 -12.98 43.02
CA ALA A 198 24.21 -11.73 43.38
C ALA A 198 22.67 -11.87 43.43
N VAL A 199 22.11 -12.88 42.75
CA VAL A 199 20.66 -13.09 42.66
C VAL A 199 20.08 -13.78 43.91
N ASP A 200 20.88 -14.58 44.64
CA ASP A 200 20.41 -15.28 45.84
C ASP A 200 20.27 -14.36 47.06
N THR A 201 21.05 -13.27 47.16
CA THR A 201 20.97 -12.33 48.29
C THR A 201 19.83 -11.31 48.19
N ALA A 202 19.33 -11.01 46.98
CA ALA A 202 18.25 -10.04 46.79
C ALA A 202 16.85 -10.65 46.93
N LYS A 203 16.70 -11.97 46.76
CA LYS A 203 15.40 -12.68 46.90
C LYS A 203 15.01 -12.99 48.34
N ALA A 204 15.93 -12.88 49.31
CA ALA A 204 15.67 -13.24 50.71
C ALA A 204 15.06 -12.11 51.57
N ALA A 205 14.99 -10.86 51.07
CA ALA A 205 14.60 -9.70 51.89
C ALA A 205 13.23 -9.08 51.56
N ALA A 206 12.49 -9.59 50.56
CA ALA A 206 11.21 -9.02 50.14
C ALA A 206 10.16 -10.11 49.91
N ASN A 207 9.72 -10.80 50.98
CA ASN A 207 8.41 -11.44 50.98
C ASN A 207 7.92 -11.81 52.39
N THR A 208 7.20 -10.89 53.02
CA THR A 208 6.31 -11.19 54.15
C THR A 208 5.02 -10.39 54.00
N GLN A 209 4.09 -10.89 53.17
CA GLN A 209 2.66 -11.03 53.49
C GLN A 209 1.91 -11.74 52.34
N PRO A 210 0.82 -12.46 52.63
CA PRO A 210 0.31 -13.52 51.75
C PRO A 210 -0.68 -12.99 50.72
N GLU A 211 -0.26 -12.90 49.47
CA GLU A 211 -1.20 -12.79 48.34
C GLU A 211 -1.70 -14.19 47.97
N THR A 212 -3.01 -14.36 48.13
CA THR A 212 -3.79 -15.48 47.63
C THR A 212 -3.60 -15.59 46.11
N GLN A 213 -2.96 -16.67 45.67
CA GLN A 213 -2.86 -17.05 44.26
C GLN A 213 -4.26 -17.39 43.73
N ASP A 214 -4.84 -16.47 42.97
CA ASP A 214 -5.89 -16.81 42.02
C ASP A 214 -5.23 -17.22 40.70
N LYS A 215 -5.02 -18.53 40.55
CA LYS A 215 -4.58 -19.15 39.30
C LYS A 215 -5.81 -19.34 38.41
N GLY A 216 -5.98 -18.45 37.43
CA GLY A 216 -6.89 -18.72 36.31
C GLY A 216 -7.70 -17.52 35.83
N ALA A 217 -7.03 -16.45 35.40
CA ALA A 217 -7.65 -15.47 34.54
C ALA A 217 -6.93 -15.49 33.19
N VAL A 218 -7.60 -16.04 32.18
CA VAL A 218 -7.24 -15.82 30.77
C VAL A 218 -7.47 -14.32 30.54
N GLN A 219 -6.41 -13.52 30.65
CA GLN A 219 -6.50 -12.11 30.30
C GLN A 219 -6.76 -12.00 28.81
N LEU A 220 -7.96 -11.53 28.50
CA LEU A 220 -8.34 -11.04 27.18
C LEU A 220 -7.30 -9.98 26.78
N LYS A 221 -6.43 -10.30 25.82
CA LYS A 221 -5.74 -9.26 25.06
C LYS A 221 -6.78 -8.61 24.15
N GLU A 222 -7.55 -7.70 24.75
CA GLU A 222 -8.02 -6.53 24.05
C GLU A 222 -6.79 -5.95 23.34
N ILE A 223 -6.89 -5.74 22.02
CA ILE A 223 -5.92 -4.88 21.33
C ILE A 223 -6.16 -3.51 21.95
N ALA A 224 -5.48 -3.25 23.06
CA ALA A 224 -5.47 -1.96 23.71
C ALA A 224 -4.78 -1.04 22.71
N VAL A 225 -5.59 -0.24 22.03
CA VAL A 225 -5.15 0.96 21.31
C VAL A 225 -4.33 1.74 22.33
N THR A 226 -3.02 1.73 22.15
CA THR A 226 -2.11 2.41 23.08
C THR A 226 -2.18 3.91 22.76
N GLU A 227 -2.61 4.71 23.75
CA GLU A 227 -2.74 6.19 23.66
C GLU A 227 -1.38 6.91 23.46
N ASP A 228 -0.26 6.19 23.30
CA ASP A 228 1.09 6.76 23.41
C ASP A 228 1.85 6.93 22.08
N GLY A 229 1.20 6.74 20.92
CA GLY A 229 1.85 6.89 19.61
C GLY A 229 3.13 6.04 19.49
N GLN A 230 3.16 4.90 20.18
CA GLN A 230 4.17 3.86 19.98
C GLN A 230 3.72 2.98 18.82
N VAL A 231 4.67 2.47 18.04
CA VAL A 231 4.36 1.43 17.04
C VAL A 231 3.75 0.26 17.78
N THR A 232 2.51 -0.13 17.44
CA THR A 232 1.77 -1.19 18.13
C THR A 232 2.60 -2.48 18.16
N ASP A 233 3.02 -2.91 19.35
CA ASP A 233 3.78 -4.15 19.49
C ASP A 233 2.84 -5.36 19.38
N LEU A 234 2.84 -5.98 18.21
CA LEU A 234 2.04 -7.17 17.94
C LEU A 234 2.76 -8.49 18.24
N ILE A 235 3.92 -8.46 18.94
CA ILE A 235 4.60 -9.70 19.36
C ILE A 235 3.68 -10.52 20.28
N GLY A 236 3.48 -11.78 19.93
CA GLY A 236 2.57 -12.71 20.60
C GLY A 236 1.10 -12.44 20.32
N ILE A 237 0.77 -11.54 19.38
CA ILE A 237 -0.60 -11.17 18.98
C ILE A 237 -0.83 -11.46 17.49
N ALA A 238 0.02 -10.97 16.60
CA ALA A 238 -0.16 -11.09 15.14
C ALA A 238 -0.21 -12.54 14.66
N ALA A 239 -1.01 -12.85 13.65
CA ALA A 239 -1.08 -14.17 13.02
C ALA A 239 -0.03 -14.37 11.91
N SER A 240 0.57 -13.30 11.41
CA SER A 240 1.56 -13.33 10.32
C SER A 240 2.62 -12.21 10.48
N ALA A 241 3.70 -12.31 9.70
CA ALA A 241 4.67 -11.22 9.58
C ALA A 241 4.06 -10.01 8.86
N SER A 242 3.11 -10.24 7.95
CA SER A 242 2.47 -9.22 7.11
C SER A 242 1.15 -8.67 7.66
N GLN A 243 0.91 -8.78 8.96
CA GLN A 243 -0.23 -8.16 9.67
C GLN A 243 0.22 -6.89 10.39
N GLY A 244 -0.62 -5.86 10.47
CA GLY A 244 -0.31 -4.67 11.24
C GLY A 244 -1.55 -3.94 11.75
N ASP A 245 -1.30 -2.99 12.64
CA ASP A 245 -2.28 -2.04 13.15
C ASP A 245 -1.59 -0.68 13.22
N VAL A 246 -2.08 0.28 12.43
CA VAL A 246 -1.51 1.61 12.30
C VAL A 246 -2.42 2.60 13.02
N SER A 247 -1.96 3.17 14.12
CA SER A 247 -2.71 4.15 14.89
C SER A 247 -2.70 5.52 14.22
N ARG A 248 -3.68 6.36 14.55
CA ARG A 248 -3.80 7.75 14.08
C ARG A 248 -2.50 8.54 14.21
N GLU A 249 -1.81 8.40 15.33
CA GLU A 249 -0.57 9.13 15.63
C GLU A 249 0.54 8.84 14.60
N GLN A 250 0.50 7.67 13.96
CA GLN A 250 1.49 7.27 12.97
C GLN A 250 1.25 7.90 11.58
N PHE A 251 0.03 8.34 11.29
CA PHE A 251 -0.32 8.96 10.00
C PHE A 251 -0.87 10.38 10.10
N GLU A 252 -1.07 10.96 11.30
CA GLU A 252 -1.60 12.32 11.46
C GLU A 252 -0.73 13.45 10.87
N TYR A 253 0.57 13.17 10.65
CA TYR A 253 1.54 14.09 10.03
C TYR A 253 1.93 13.68 8.62
N ARG A 254 1.33 12.63 8.06
CA ARG A 254 1.61 12.23 6.69
C ARG A 254 0.84 13.19 5.76
N PRO A 255 1.51 13.93 4.85
CA PRO A 255 0.82 14.70 3.84
C PRO A 255 0.16 13.71 2.87
N PHE A 256 -1.17 13.77 2.74
CA PHE A 256 -1.93 13.00 1.77
C PHE A 256 -2.62 13.94 0.78
N SER A 257 -2.45 13.66 -0.51
CA SER A 257 -3.04 14.45 -1.60
C SER A 257 -4.46 14.00 -1.95
N ARG A 258 -4.81 12.76 -1.59
CA ARG A 258 -6.06 12.09 -1.97
C ARG A 258 -6.50 11.08 -0.91
N SER A 259 -7.79 10.72 -0.91
CA SER A 259 -8.37 9.82 0.09
C SER A 259 -7.79 8.40 0.03
N GLY A 260 -7.47 7.89 -1.16
CA GLY A 260 -6.88 6.56 -1.35
C GLY A 260 -5.52 6.37 -0.68
N GLU A 261 -4.74 7.44 -0.45
CA GLU A 261 -3.45 7.36 0.24
C GLU A 261 -3.59 6.98 1.73
N LEU A 262 -4.81 7.04 2.27
CA LEU A 262 -5.09 6.59 3.64
C LEU A 262 -4.74 5.10 3.86
N VAL A 263 -4.86 4.27 2.82
CA VAL A 263 -4.49 2.84 2.90
C VAL A 263 -3.06 2.55 2.43
N GLU A 264 -2.29 3.54 1.95
CA GLU A 264 -0.84 3.39 1.68
C GLU A 264 -0.01 3.22 2.97
N VAL A 265 -0.65 3.26 4.15
CA VAL A 265 -0.04 2.81 5.40
C VAL A 265 0.17 1.29 5.43
N VAL A 266 -0.48 0.55 4.53
CA VAL A 266 -0.24 -0.88 4.30
C VAL A 266 1.06 -1.02 3.49
N PRO A 267 2.11 -1.66 4.01
CA PRO A 267 3.40 -1.67 3.33
C PRO A 267 3.32 -2.31 1.93
N GLY A 268 3.97 -1.69 0.93
CA GLY A 268 3.94 -2.17 -0.45
C GLY A 268 2.61 -1.94 -1.19
N LEU A 269 1.62 -1.28 -0.56
CA LEU A 269 0.41 -0.81 -1.22
C LEU A 269 0.66 0.55 -1.85
N ILE A 270 0.17 0.74 -3.08
CA ILE A 270 0.21 2.02 -3.80
C ILE A 270 -1.19 2.37 -4.28
N ALA A 271 -1.61 3.62 -4.09
CA ALA A 271 -2.88 4.18 -4.54
C ALA A 271 -2.65 5.25 -5.61
N THR A 272 -3.27 5.11 -6.78
CA THR A 272 -3.08 5.98 -7.97
C THR A 272 -4.38 6.66 -8.38
N GLN A 273 -4.31 7.64 -9.28
CA GLN A 273 -5.48 8.33 -9.83
C GLN A 273 -5.39 8.42 -11.36
N HIS A 274 -6.44 7.98 -12.07
CA HIS A 274 -6.48 7.95 -13.54
C HIS A 274 -7.60 8.78 -14.19
N SER A 275 -8.50 9.40 -13.41
CA SER A 275 -9.75 9.97 -13.96
C SER A 275 -10.36 11.07 -13.06
N GLY A 276 -9.53 12.05 -12.70
CA GLY A 276 -9.91 13.11 -11.76
C GLY A 276 -10.18 12.62 -10.33
N SER A 277 -10.35 13.54 -9.40
CA SER A 277 -10.43 13.30 -7.95
C SER A 277 -11.75 12.67 -7.46
N GLY A 278 -12.79 12.63 -8.31
CA GLY A 278 -14.09 12.10 -7.91
C GLY A 278 -14.31 10.61 -8.18
N LYS A 279 -13.57 10.03 -9.13
CA LYS A 279 -13.56 8.57 -9.35
C LYS A 279 -12.69 7.91 -8.29
N ALA A 280 -13.05 6.68 -7.89
CA ALA A 280 -12.26 5.90 -6.94
C ALA A 280 -10.79 5.79 -7.37
N ASN A 281 -9.89 5.67 -6.40
CA ASN A 281 -8.48 5.40 -6.69
C ASN A 281 -8.29 3.97 -7.20
N GLN A 282 -7.19 3.75 -7.91
CA GLN A 282 -6.75 2.42 -8.29
C GLN A 282 -5.60 1.96 -7.39
N PHE A 283 -5.60 0.70 -6.97
CA PHE A 283 -4.66 0.18 -5.98
C PHE A 283 -3.76 -0.92 -6.53
N PHE A 284 -2.53 -0.98 -6.03
CA PHE A 284 -1.57 -2.04 -6.33
C PHE A 284 -1.03 -2.64 -5.04
N LEU A 285 -0.95 -3.97 -4.98
CA LEU A 285 -0.35 -4.68 -3.85
C LEU A 285 0.14 -6.05 -4.31
N ARG A 286 1.37 -6.43 -3.93
CA ARG A 286 1.94 -7.77 -4.23
C ARG A 286 1.80 -8.17 -5.70
N GLY A 287 1.96 -7.21 -6.62
CA GLY A 287 1.85 -7.42 -8.08
C GLY A 287 0.44 -7.71 -8.59
N PHE A 288 -0.58 -7.52 -7.76
CA PHE A 288 -1.96 -7.37 -8.23
C PHE A 288 -2.16 -5.93 -8.70
N ASN A 289 -2.71 -5.79 -9.89
CA ASN A 289 -3.50 -4.62 -10.21
C ASN A 289 -4.87 -4.86 -9.58
N LEU A 290 -5.13 -4.22 -8.45
CA LEU A 290 -6.39 -4.41 -7.74
C LEU A 290 -7.53 -3.66 -8.45
N ASP A 291 -7.24 -2.92 -9.52
CA ASP A 291 -8.12 -1.91 -10.09
C ASP A 291 -8.68 -1.04 -8.96
N HIS A 292 -9.99 -0.95 -8.84
CA HIS A 292 -10.63 -0.24 -7.74
C HIS A 292 -10.78 -1.06 -6.45
N GLY A 293 -10.35 -2.33 -6.37
CA GLY A 293 -10.27 -3.10 -5.12
C GLY A 293 -10.46 -4.63 -5.19
N THR A 294 -10.48 -5.27 -6.36
CA THR A 294 -10.94 -6.65 -6.55
C THR A 294 -10.25 -7.72 -5.69
N ASP A 295 -8.96 -7.62 -5.38
CA ASP A 295 -8.29 -8.64 -4.54
C ASP A 295 -7.85 -8.11 -3.17
N PHE A 296 -8.37 -6.95 -2.78
CA PHE A 296 -8.09 -6.31 -1.50
C PHE A 296 -9.36 -5.74 -0.86
N ILE A 297 -9.87 -6.44 0.16
CA ILE A 297 -11.07 -6.01 0.87
C ILE A 297 -10.77 -4.91 1.89
N THR A 298 -11.54 -3.82 1.84
CA THR A 298 -11.47 -2.74 2.84
C THR A 298 -12.78 -2.62 3.59
N TYR A 299 -12.72 -2.56 4.92
CA TYR A 299 -13.86 -2.29 5.77
C TYR A 299 -13.77 -0.90 6.40
N VAL A 300 -14.90 -0.18 6.48
CA VAL A 300 -15.02 1.03 7.29
C VAL A 300 -16.17 0.83 8.26
N ASP A 301 -15.88 0.86 9.57
CA ASP A 301 -16.87 0.67 10.64
C ASP A 301 -17.77 -0.58 10.42
N GLY A 302 -17.14 -1.66 9.95
CA GLY A 302 -17.77 -2.96 9.70
C GLY A 302 -18.45 -3.13 8.34
N ILE A 303 -18.54 -2.08 7.52
CA ILE A 303 -19.10 -2.15 6.16
C ILE A 303 -17.97 -2.50 5.18
N PRO A 304 -18.09 -3.59 4.38
CA PRO A 304 -17.19 -3.81 3.25
C PRO A 304 -17.44 -2.74 2.19
N ILE A 305 -16.39 -1.99 1.84
CA ILE A 305 -16.47 -0.86 0.91
C ILE A 305 -16.56 -1.34 -0.54
N ASN A 306 -15.88 -2.44 -0.86
CA ASN A 306 -15.84 -3.05 -2.19
C ASN A 306 -17.25 -3.44 -2.68
N LEU A 307 -17.59 -3.03 -3.90
CA LEU A 307 -18.86 -3.30 -4.55
C LEU A 307 -18.69 -4.38 -5.64
N PRO A 308 -19.26 -5.59 -5.49
CA PRO A 308 -19.27 -6.60 -6.54
C PRO A 308 -20.27 -6.23 -7.64
N SER A 309 -20.04 -6.72 -8.84
CA SER A 309 -20.89 -6.52 -10.03
C SER A 309 -21.19 -5.03 -10.28
N HIS A 310 -20.23 -4.16 -9.96
CA HIS A 310 -20.37 -2.71 -10.06
C HIS A 310 -20.30 -2.26 -11.53
N ALA A 311 -20.98 -1.16 -11.86
CA ALA A 311 -21.12 -0.66 -13.23
C ALA A 311 -19.77 -0.39 -13.92
N HIS A 312 -18.77 0.03 -13.14
CA HIS A 312 -17.45 0.39 -13.65
C HIS A 312 -16.46 -0.79 -13.68
N GLY A 313 -16.33 -1.53 -12.59
CA GLY A 313 -15.29 -2.55 -12.44
C GLY A 313 -15.51 -3.37 -11.18
N GLN A 314 -15.04 -4.62 -11.17
CA GLN A 314 -15.31 -5.55 -10.08
C GLN A 314 -14.67 -5.07 -8.76
N GLY A 315 -15.37 -5.24 -7.63
CA GLY A 315 -14.82 -4.91 -6.32
C GLY A 315 -14.56 -3.42 -6.07
N TYR A 316 -15.25 -2.52 -6.79
CA TYR A 316 -15.06 -1.06 -6.74
C TYR A 316 -15.04 -0.51 -5.32
N LEU A 317 -13.90 0.00 -4.87
CA LEU A 317 -13.65 0.52 -3.53
C LEU A 317 -13.32 2.02 -3.60
N ASP A 318 -14.27 2.83 -3.16
CA ASP A 318 -14.15 4.29 -3.08
C ASP A 318 -13.99 4.76 -1.62
N LEU A 319 -12.82 5.31 -1.31
CA LEU A 319 -12.50 5.86 0.01
C LEU A 319 -12.81 7.36 0.13
N ASN A 320 -13.33 8.03 -0.91
CA ASN A 320 -13.69 9.44 -0.84
C ASN A 320 -14.79 9.76 0.19
N SER A 321 -15.57 8.75 0.59
CA SER A 321 -16.58 8.84 1.66
C SER A 321 -16.00 8.86 3.09
N VAL A 322 -14.69 8.67 3.26
CA VAL A 322 -14.03 8.65 4.56
C VAL A 322 -13.49 10.05 4.91
N ILE A 323 -13.78 10.53 6.13
CA ILE A 323 -13.16 11.74 6.70
C ILE A 323 -11.89 11.31 7.44
N PRO A 324 -10.67 11.60 6.94
CA PRO A 324 -9.43 11.05 7.50
C PRO A 324 -9.21 11.41 8.97
N GLU A 325 -9.59 12.62 9.39
CA GLU A 325 -9.44 13.10 10.76
C GLU A 325 -10.34 12.36 11.78
N LEU A 326 -11.27 11.53 11.33
CA LEU A 326 -12.10 10.70 12.21
C LEU A 326 -11.60 9.26 12.30
N VAL A 327 -10.58 8.87 11.53
CA VAL A 327 -10.02 7.52 11.59
C VAL A 327 -9.12 7.39 12.81
N ASN A 328 -9.41 6.41 13.66
CA ASN A 328 -8.68 6.09 14.87
C ASN A 328 -7.47 5.19 14.57
N ASN A 329 -7.70 4.11 13.83
CA ASN A 329 -6.66 3.18 13.44
C ASN A 329 -7.05 2.39 12.19
N ILE A 330 -6.04 1.83 11.54
CA ILE A 330 -6.14 1.01 10.34
C ILE A 330 -5.46 -0.33 10.62
N GLU A 331 -6.26 -1.38 10.76
CA GLU A 331 -5.76 -2.75 10.80
C GLU A 331 -5.56 -3.26 9.38
N TYR A 332 -4.51 -4.04 9.14
CA TYR A 332 -4.29 -4.69 7.86
C TYR A 332 -3.69 -6.08 8.02
N GLY A 333 -3.84 -6.88 6.97
CA GLY A 333 -3.11 -8.13 6.80
C GLY A 333 -3.02 -8.50 5.33
N LYS A 334 -2.05 -9.33 4.97
CA LYS A 334 -1.79 -9.72 3.58
C LYS A 334 -1.82 -11.23 3.40
N GLY A 335 -2.25 -11.64 2.23
CA GLY A 335 -2.46 -13.03 1.85
C GLY A 335 -3.74 -13.66 2.45
N PRO A 336 -4.14 -14.84 1.95
CA PRO A 336 -5.45 -15.43 2.22
C PRO A 336 -5.50 -16.28 3.50
N TYR A 337 -4.85 -15.84 4.59
CA TYR A 337 -4.62 -16.68 5.79
C TYR A 337 -5.69 -16.54 6.89
N TYR A 338 -6.58 -15.55 6.79
CA TYR A 338 -7.53 -15.19 7.84
C TYR A 338 -8.92 -15.75 7.55
N ALA A 339 -9.52 -16.48 8.50
CA ALA A 339 -10.78 -17.20 8.30
C ALA A 339 -12.01 -16.29 8.32
N GLU A 340 -11.93 -15.21 9.09
CA GLU A 340 -12.97 -14.18 9.17
C GLU A 340 -13.08 -13.31 7.91
N LEU A 341 -12.19 -13.47 6.93
CA LEU A 341 -12.21 -12.73 5.67
C LEU A 341 -12.70 -13.64 4.54
N GLY A 342 -13.57 -13.08 3.70
CA GLY A 342 -14.19 -13.79 2.58
C GLY A 342 -13.80 -13.17 1.25
N ASP A 343 -14.82 -12.76 0.50
CA ASP A 343 -14.69 -12.20 -0.83
C ASP A 343 -13.68 -11.04 -0.89
N PHE A 344 -12.92 -10.98 -2.00
CA PHE A 344 -11.86 -10.00 -2.28
C PHE A 344 -10.66 -10.02 -1.32
N ALA A 345 -10.48 -11.03 -0.46
CA ALA A 345 -9.38 -11.09 0.51
C ALA A 345 -8.17 -11.91 0.04
N ALA A 346 -7.90 -11.97 -1.27
CA ALA A 346 -6.83 -12.79 -1.84
C ALA A 346 -5.44 -12.18 -1.62
N ALA A 347 -5.25 -10.90 -1.95
CA ALA A 347 -4.00 -10.17 -1.75
C ALA A 347 -3.88 -9.65 -0.30
N GLY A 348 -4.99 -9.26 0.31
CA GLY A 348 -5.02 -8.82 1.71
C GLY A 348 -6.30 -8.11 2.10
N TYR A 349 -6.24 -7.36 3.19
CA TYR A 349 -7.33 -6.54 3.68
C TYR A 349 -6.86 -5.30 4.43
N SER A 350 -7.77 -4.32 4.56
CA SER A 350 -7.69 -3.28 5.59
C SER A 350 -9.02 -3.09 6.33
N LYS A 351 -8.97 -2.64 7.58
CA LYS A 351 -10.14 -2.25 8.38
C LYS A 351 -9.87 -0.90 9.03
N LEU A 352 -10.68 0.08 8.69
CA LEU A 352 -10.64 1.44 9.22
C LEU A 352 -11.71 1.56 10.31
N PHE A 353 -11.28 2.05 11.47
CA PHE A 353 -12.15 2.28 12.62
C PHE A 353 -12.26 3.77 12.89
N SER A 354 -13.48 4.29 13.02
CA SER A 354 -13.70 5.66 13.44
C SER A 354 -13.45 5.86 14.94
N VAL A 355 -13.11 7.08 15.35
CA VAL A 355 -13.05 7.48 16.76
C VAL A 355 -14.45 7.44 17.41
N ASP A 356 -14.52 6.98 18.65
CA ASP A 356 -15.76 6.99 19.44
C ASP A 356 -16.09 8.39 20.01
N LYS A 357 -15.04 9.18 20.28
CA LYS A 357 -15.12 10.50 20.88
C LYS A 357 -13.92 11.34 20.44
N LEU A 358 -14.15 12.62 20.19
CA LEU A 358 -13.08 13.59 19.97
C LEU A 358 -12.61 14.20 21.30
N PRO A 359 -11.30 14.42 21.49
CA PRO A 359 -10.80 15.09 22.69
C PRO A 359 -11.29 16.54 22.76
N HIS A 360 -11.41 17.20 21.61
CA HIS A 360 -11.87 18.58 21.45
C HIS A 360 -12.65 18.72 20.13
N ALA A 361 -13.55 19.70 20.08
CA ALA A 361 -14.16 20.13 18.82
C ALA A 361 -13.06 20.54 17.82
N LEU A 362 -13.24 20.13 16.56
CA LEU A 362 -12.34 20.34 15.46
C LEU A 362 -13.00 21.25 14.43
N ALA A 363 -12.31 22.35 14.10
CA ALA A 363 -12.59 23.15 12.91
C ALA A 363 -11.29 23.23 12.10
N LYS A 364 -11.32 22.78 10.85
CA LYS A 364 -10.17 22.80 9.94
C LYS A 364 -10.57 23.46 8.63
N LEU A 365 -9.77 24.43 8.19
CA LEU A 365 -9.86 25.06 6.88
C LEU A 365 -8.53 24.82 6.16
N THR A 366 -8.59 24.34 4.94
CA THR A 366 -7.43 24.15 4.06
C THR A 366 -7.66 24.93 2.78
N VAL A 367 -6.67 25.69 2.36
CA VAL A 367 -6.65 26.42 1.08
C VAL A 367 -5.35 26.07 0.37
N GLY A 368 -5.40 25.88 -0.95
CA GLY A 368 -4.24 25.44 -1.72
C GLY A 368 -4.26 25.94 -3.16
N GLU A 369 -3.29 25.48 -3.93
CA GLU A 369 -3.24 25.70 -5.38
C GLU A 369 -4.46 25.07 -6.08
N PHE A 370 -4.68 25.48 -7.34
CA PHE A 370 -5.74 24.92 -8.19
C PHE A 370 -7.15 25.03 -7.58
N GLU A 371 -7.39 26.17 -6.91
CA GLU A 371 -8.66 26.48 -6.26
C GLU A 371 -9.10 25.39 -5.27
N TYR A 372 -8.14 24.79 -4.56
CA TYR A 372 -8.41 23.80 -3.53
C TYR A 372 -8.96 24.49 -2.26
N TYR A 373 -10.18 24.14 -1.88
CA TYR A 373 -10.82 24.59 -0.63
C TYR A 373 -11.42 23.40 0.11
N ARG A 374 -11.00 23.17 1.35
CA ARG A 374 -11.58 22.13 2.20
C ARG A 374 -11.94 22.68 3.56
N GLY A 375 -13.17 22.44 3.99
CA GLY A 375 -13.66 22.77 5.34
C GLY A 375 -14.14 21.52 6.07
N LEU A 376 -13.77 21.38 7.34
CA LEU A 376 -14.22 20.31 8.23
C LEU A 376 -14.66 20.91 9.57
N LEU A 377 -15.85 20.51 10.03
CA LEU A 377 -16.32 20.69 11.39
C LEU A 377 -16.64 19.33 11.99
N ALA A 378 -16.13 19.04 13.18
CA ALA A 378 -16.45 17.82 13.90
C ALA A 378 -16.41 18.04 15.41
N ASP A 379 -17.31 17.41 16.15
CA ASP A 379 -17.32 17.47 17.61
C ASP A 379 -18.01 16.22 18.19
N SER A 380 -17.83 15.99 19.48
CA SER A 380 -18.50 14.92 20.20
C SER A 380 -19.03 15.39 21.54
N LEU A 381 -20.30 15.06 21.82
CA LEU A 381 -21.02 15.49 23.00
C LEU A 381 -21.50 14.28 23.81
N PRO A 382 -21.40 14.30 25.15
CA PRO A 382 -22.03 13.27 25.96
C PRO A 382 -23.55 13.39 25.87
N VAL A 383 -24.23 12.30 25.50
CA VAL A 383 -25.68 12.21 25.39
C VAL A 383 -26.17 10.97 26.13
N GLY A 384 -26.85 11.18 27.25
CA GLY A 384 -27.25 10.07 28.13
C GLY A 384 -26.03 9.34 28.69
N ARG A 385 -25.93 8.03 28.43
CA ARG A 385 -24.79 7.18 28.84
C ARG A 385 -23.70 7.06 27.77
N GLY A 386 -23.96 7.53 26.55
CA GLY A 386 -23.04 7.41 25.42
C GLY A 386 -22.48 8.75 24.96
N ASN A 387 -21.74 8.72 23.85
CA ASN A 387 -21.21 9.89 23.18
C ASN A 387 -21.80 9.97 21.77
N LEU A 388 -22.31 11.15 21.41
CA LEU A 388 -22.74 11.48 20.07
C LEU A 388 -21.64 12.27 19.37
N LEU A 389 -21.07 11.74 18.30
CA LEU A 389 -20.14 12.43 17.41
C LEU A 389 -20.87 12.87 16.15
N TYR A 390 -20.61 14.10 15.71
CA TYR A 390 -21.09 14.62 14.43
C TYR A 390 -19.95 15.28 13.67
N ALA A 391 -19.95 15.15 12.34
CA ALA A 391 -18.98 15.79 11.47
C ALA A 391 -19.58 16.14 10.11
N GLY A 392 -19.11 17.24 9.53
CA GLY A 392 -19.41 17.65 8.17
C GLY A 392 -18.16 18.19 7.48
N GLU A 393 -17.94 17.76 6.24
CA GLU A 393 -16.83 18.19 5.39
C GLU A 393 -17.37 18.64 4.02
N PHE A 394 -16.76 19.68 3.47
CA PHE A 394 -16.83 19.98 2.04
C PHE A 394 -15.41 20.09 1.46
N ASN A 395 -15.27 19.77 0.18
CA ASN A 395 -14.03 19.92 -0.58
C ASN A 395 -14.36 20.36 -2.01
N PHE A 396 -13.70 21.42 -2.46
CA PHE A 396 -13.75 21.92 -3.82
C PHE A 396 -12.35 21.90 -4.43
N TYR A 397 -12.24 21.48 -5.69
CA TYR A 397 -10.95 21.35 -6.35
C TYR A 397 -11.08 21.39 -7.87
N ASN A 398 -10.16 22.10 -8.53
CA ASN A 398 -10.11 22.18 -9.99
C ASN A 398 -8.97 21.37 -10.64
N GLY A 399 -8.01 20.88 -9.84
CA GLY A 399 -6.90 20.10 -10.38
C GLY A 399 -5.89 20.91 -11.17
N VAL A 400 -4.76 20.27 -11.50
CA VAL A 400 -3.69 20.84 -12.33
C VAL A 400 -4.07 20.96 -13.82
N TRP A 401 -5.28 20.55 -14.16
CA TRP A 401 -5.72 20.28 -15.52
C TRP A 401 -6.12 21.54 -16.29
N GLN A 402 -6.01 21.48 -17.62
CA GLN A 402 -6.53 22.54 -18.49
C GLN A 402 -8.05 22.62 -18.48
N GLN A 403 -8.71 21.46 -18.42
CA GLN A 403 -10.14 21.34 -18.15
C GLN A 403 -10.34 21.24 -16.64
N PRO A 404 -10.90 22.27 -15.97
CA PRO A 404 -11.08 22.25 -14.53
C PRO A 404 -11.97 21.08 -14.10
N GLU A 405 -11.62 20.39 -13.02
CA GLU A 405 -12.45 19.28 -12.52
C GLU A 405 -13.81 19.75 -12.01
N ASP A 406 -13.96 21.00 -11.55
CA ASP A 406 -15.16 21.48 -10.86
C ASP A 406 -15.65 20.46 -9.82
N SER A 407 -14.71 19.89 -9.06
CA SER A 407 -15.00 18.84 -8.09
C SER A 407 -15.72 19.44 -6.88
N GLN A 408 -16.84 18.84 -6.49
CA GLN A 408 -17.66 19.28 -5.36
C GLN A 408 -18.00 18.08 -4.48
N LYS A 409 -17.18 17.85 -3.46
CA LYS A 409 -17.33 16.74 -2.53
C LYS A 409 -17.94 17.21 -1.21
N PHE A 410 -18.93 16.47 -0.72
CA PHE A 410 -19.51 16.66 0.61
C PHE A 410 -19.57 15.35 1.37
N ASN A 411 -19.15 15.39 2.63
CA ASN A 411 -19.17 14.25 3.55
C ASN A 411 -19.88 14.64 4.85
N GLY A 412 -20.63 13.70 5.42
CA GLY A 412 -21.28 13.84 6.71
C GLY A 412 -21.21 12.53 7.50
N GLN A 413 -20.93 12.62 8.79
CA GLN A 413 -20.91 11.48 9.70
C GLN A 413 -21.63 11.82 11.00
N LEU A 414 -22.47 10.90 11.46
CA LEU A 414 -23.07 10.89 12.79
C LEU A 414 -22.79 9.52 13.41
N SER A 415 -22.29 9.49 14.64
CA SER A 415 -22.15 8.23 15.39
C SER A 415 -22.55 8.37 16.84
N TYR A 416 -23.14 7.31 17.39
CA TYR A 416 -23.45 7.21 18.80
C TYR A 416 -22.79 5.95 19.37
N THR A 417 -21.86 6.13 20.32
CA THR A 417 -21.18 5.01 20.99
C THR A 417 -21.53 4.97 22.47
N LEU A 418 -21.94 3.79 22.94
CA LEU A 418 -22.15 3.44 24.34
C LEU A 418 -21.27 2.21 24.65
N ASN A 419 -20.29 2.38 25.53
CA ASN A 419 -19.42 1.29 25.97
C ASN A 419 -19.55 1.11 27.49
N GLU A 420 -19.85 -0.10 27.93
CA GLU A 420 -19.96 -0.53 29.31
C GLU A 420 -18.94 -1.67 29.58
N ASP A 421 -18.76 -2.09 30.84
CA ASP A 421 -17.68 -3.03 31.20
C ASP A 421 -17.74 -4.39 30.46
N THR A 422 -18.96 -4.88 30.20
CA THR A 422 -19.19 -6.22 29.64
C THR A 422 -19.90 -6.21 28.28
N TRP A 423 -20.30 -5.04 27.79
CA TRP A 423 -20.97 -4.90 26.49
C TRP A 423 -20.86 -3.48 25.96
N GLY A 424 -21.02 -3.32 24.65
CA GLY A 424 -21.11 -2.01 24.02
C GLY A 424 -21.83 -2.04 22.69
N VAL A 425 -22.26 -0.86 22.28
CA VAL A 425 -22.91 -0.59 21.00
C VAL A 425 -22.40 0.71 20.40
N SER A 426 -22.03 0.67 19.14
CA SER A 426 -21.80 1.85 18.32
C SER A 426 -22.75 1.81 17.12
N VAL A 427 -23.33 2.96 16.78
CA VAL A 427 -24.17 3.14 15.59
C VAL A 427 -23.55 4.24 14.75
N PHE A 428 -23.43 4.01 13.45
CA PHE A 428 -22.84 4.94 12.49
C PHE A 428 -23.82 5.25 11.37
N ALA A 429 -23.95 6.52 11.02
CA ALA A 429 -24.64 6.98 9.82
C ALA A 429 -23.69 7.90 9.04
N LYS A 430 -23.46 7.61 7.76
CA LYS A 430 -22.59 8.39 6.88
C LYS A 430 -23.28 8.75 5.58
N SER A 431 -22.96 9.91 5.05
CA SER A 431 -23.48 10.42 3.78
C SER A 431 -22.37 11.08 3.00
N TYR A 432 -22.24 10.71 1.73
CA TYR A 432 -21.23 11.20 0.80
C TYR A 432 -21.90 11.51 -0.53
N THR A 433 -21.54 12.65 -1.13
CA THR A 433 -21.88 12.99 -2.50
C THR A 433 -20.70 13.70 -3.14
N ASN A 434 -20.48 13.43 -4.42
CA ASN A 434 -19.45 14.08 -5.21
C ASN A 434 -19.90 14.25 -6.67
N THR A 435 -19.52 15.36 -7.27
CA THR A 435 -19.66 15.64 -8.71
C THR A 435 -18.34 16.16 -9.24
N TRP A 436 -17.97 15.77 -10.45
CA TRP A 436 -16.73 16.24 -11.09
C TRP A 436 -16.80 16.13 -12.62
N THR A 437 -15.91 16.85 -13.27
CA THR A 437 -15.45 16.68 -14.64
C THR A 437 -14.15 15.88 -14.58
N ALA A 438 -14.02 14.85 -15.42
CA ALA A 438 -12.85 13.98 -15.41
C ALA A 438 -11.88 14.39 -16.52
N THR A 439 -10.59 14.33 -16.20
CA THR A 439 -9.51 14.19 -17.18
C THR A 439 -9.11 12.73 -17.20
N ASN A 440 -9.58 12.03 -18.23
CA ASN A 440 -9.22 10.64 -18.46
C ASN A 440 -7.81 10.53 -19.07
N GLN A 441 -7.31 9.29 -19.14
CA GLN A 441 -6.03 9.03 -19.76
C GLN A 441 -5.95 9.58 -21.19
N ILE A 442 -4.77 10.10 -21.56
CA ILE A 442 -4.50 10.65 -22.89
C ILE A 442 -3.32 9.91 -23.54
N PRO A 443 -3.32 9.68 -24.86
CA PRO A 443 -2.25 8.98 -25.54
C PRO A 443 -0.92 9.73 -25.49
N GLN A 444 0.16 9.02 -25.11
CA GLN A 444 1.51 9.57 -25.01
C GLN A 444 1.97 10.22 -26.32
N ALA A 445 1.68 9.60 -27.47
CA ALA A 445 2.11 10.12 -28.77
C ALA A 445 1.51 11.50 -29.11
N LEU A 446 0.33 11.84 -28.57
CA LEU A 446 -0.30 13.15 -28.74
C LEU A 446 0.35 14.22 -27.86
N ILE A 447 0.92 13.84 -26.72
CA ILE A 447 1.75 14.71 -25.90
C ILE A 447 3.09 14.94 -26.61
N ASP A 448 3.75 13.86 -27.05
CA ASP A 448 5.08 13.91 -27.66
C ASP A 448 5.14 14.75 -28.94
N ASN A 449 4.05 14.74 -29.73
CA ASN A 449 3.95 15.53 -30.96
C ASN A 449 3.35 16.94 -30.74
N GLY A 450 2.97 17.28 -29.50
CA GLY A 450 2.42 18.59 -29.12
C GLY A 450 0.96 18.83 -29.53
N THR A 451 0.20 17.79 -29.90
CA THR A 451 -1.24 17.90 -30.21
C THR A 451 -2.06 18.11 -28.94
N LEU A 452 -1.69 17.43 -27.85
CA LEU A 452 -2.28 17.61 -26.52
C LEU A 452 -1.18 18.03 -25.53
N ASP A 453 -1.57 18.83 -24.54
CA ASP A 453 -0.73 19.12 -23.39
C ASP A 453 -0.80 17.96 -22.38
N LEU A 454 0.24 17.80 -21.55
CA LEU A 454 0.28 16.79 -20.48
C LEU A 454 -0.94 16.88 -19.54
N TYR A 455 -1.47 18.08 -19.34
CA TYR A 455 -2.62 18.35 -18.48
C TYR A 455 -3.92 18.56 -19.27
N GLY A 456 -3.93 18.20 -20.56
CA GLY A 456 -5.10 18.28 -21.44
C GLY A 456 -6.09 17.12 -21.25
N THR A 457 -7.14 17.10 -22.08
CA THR A 457 -8.13 16.02 -22.14
C THR A 457 -8.55 15.78 -23.59
N ILE A 458 -8.87 14.53 -23.93
CA ILE A 458 -9.49 14.19 -25.22
C ILE A 458 -10.95 14.65 -25.27
N ASP A 459 -11.69 14.42 -24.18
CA ASP A 459 -13.12 14.71 -24.09
C ASP A 459 -13.41 15.54 -22.83
N PRO A 460 -13.66 16.85 -22.97
CA PRO A 460 -13.94 17.73 -21.84
C PRO A 460 -15.33 17.49 -21.24
N SER A 461 -16.16 16.63 -21.84
CA SER A 461 -17.47 16.28 -21.31
C SER A 461 -17.44 15.06 -20.39
N ASP A 462 -16.30 14.40 -20.22
CA ASP A 462 -16.17 13.30 -19.26
C ASP A 462 -16.33 13.76 -17.80
N GLY A 463 -16.66 12.85 -16.89
CA GLY A 463 -16.92 13.18 -15.49
C GLY A 463 -17.92 12.26 -14.84
N GLY A 464 -18.43 12.65 -13.68
CA GLY A 464 -19.37 11.80 -12.98
C GLY A 464 -20.03 12.43 -11.78
N LYS A 465 -20.92 11.64 -11.19
CA LYS A 465 -21.58 11.89 -9.92
C LYS A 465 -21.67 10.59 -9.15
N THR A 466 -21.39 10.63 -7.86
CA THR A 466 -21.59 9.49 -6.98
C THR A 466 -22.26 9.91 -5.68
N ASN A 467 -23.11 9.05 -5.14
CA ASN A 467 -23.73 9.21 -3.84
C ASN A 467 -23.61 7.91 -3.05
N ARG A 468 -23.28 8.03 -1.76
CA ARG A 468 -23.24 6.88 -0.83
C ARG A 468 -23.85 7.28 0.51
N HIS A 469 -24.86 6.54 0.93
CA HIS A 469 -25.47 6.70 2.25
C HIS A 469 -25.42 5.37 2.97
N SER A 470 -24.87 5.34 4.19
CA SER A 470 -24.69 4.09 4.91
C SER A 470 -25.08 4.21 6.36
N PHE A 471 -25.63 3.11 6.88
CA PHE A 471 -25.90 2.89 8.28
C PHE A 471 -25.22 1.60 8.71
N SER A 472 -24.49 1.60 9.84
CA SER A 472 -23.95 0.38 10.43
C SER A 472 -24.02 0.39 11.95
N THR A 473 -23.85 -0.80 12.52
CA THR A 473 -23.76 -1.02 13.95
C THR A 473 -22.51 -1.83 14.27
N LYS A 474 -21.93 -1.61 15.45
CA LYS A 474 -20.94 -2.51 16.09
C LYS A 474 -21.50 -2.87 17.45
N LEU A 475 -21.73 -4.15 17.68
CA LEU A 475 -22.26 -4.70 18.91
C LEU A 475 -21.22 -5.65 19.47
N TRP A 476 -20.90 -5.54 20.75
CA TRP A 476 -20.00 -6.49 21.39
C TRP A 476 -20.45 -6.78 22.82
N ASN A 477 -20.18 -7.99 23.29
CA ASN A 477 -20.27 -8.31 24.70
C ASN A 477 -19.29 -9.42 25.08
N LYS A 478 -18.92 -9.47 26.36
CA LYS A 478 -17.97 -10.44 26.89
C LYS A 478 -18.42 -10.99 28.23
N GLY A 479 -18.09 -12.25 28.48
CA GLY A 479 -18.15 -12.89 29.78
C GLY A 479 -16.80 -13.43 30.19
N ASN A 480 -16.75 -14.23 31.25
CA ASN A 480 -15.49 -14.72 31.83
C ASN A 480 -14.66 -15.59 30.88
N ASN A 481 -15.31 -16.28 29.93
CA ASN A 481 -14.65 -17.21 29.01
C ASN A 481 -15.27 -17.20 27.61
N TRP A 482 -15.92 -16.10 27.23
CA TRP A 482 -16.46 -15.93 25.89
C TRP A 482 -16.55 -14.45 25.51
N LYS A 483 -16.60 -14.18 24.20
CA LYS A 483 -16.83 -12.87 23.59
C LYS A 483 -17.78 -13.04 22.39
N ASN A 484 -18.67 -12.09 22.18
CA ASN A 484 -19.36 -11.94 20.90
C ASN A 484 -19.04 -10.58 20.29
N ASP A 485 -18.92 -10.58 18.97
CA ASP A 485 -18.87 -9.40 18.12
C ASP A 485 -19.93 -9.55 17.04
N ALA A 486 -20.71 -8.51 16.81
CA ALA A 486 -21.74 -8.51 15.78
C ALA A 486 -21.82 -7.14 15.10
N ASN A 487 -22.20 -7.16 13.83
CA ASN A 487 -22.43 -5.96 13.04
C ASN A 487 -23.59 -6.21 12.08
N ILE A 488 -24.32 -5.15 11.77
CA ILE A 488 -25.38 -5.12 10.76
C ILE A 488 -25.25 -3.79 10.04
N TYR A 489 -25.42 -3.79 8.72
CA TYR A 489 -25.34 -2.59 7.91
C TYR A 489 -26.33 -2.58 6.74
N ALA A 490 -26.63 -1.37 6.28
CA ALA A 490 -27.35 -1.08 5.05
C ALA A 490 -26.68 0.10 4.34
N VAL A 491 -26.56 0.02 3.02
CA VAL A 491 -25.95 1.05 2.18
C VAL A 491 -26.84 1.28 0.97
N TYR A 492 -27.09 2.55 0.66
CA TYR A 492 -27.58 2.99 -0.64
C TYR A 492 -26.41 3.60 -1.42
N TYR A 493 -26.28 3.22 -2.68
CA TYR A 493 -25.23 3.69 -3.57
C TYR A 493 -25.80 4.03 -4.94
N ASP A 494 -25.24 5.07 -5.55
CA ASP A 494 -25.66 5.61 -6.83
C ASP A 494 -24.44 6.17 -7.58
N LEU A 495 -24.34 5.87 -8.87
CA LEU A 495 -23.24 6.29 -9.74
C LEU A 495 -23.76 6.68 -11.13
N ASP A 496 -23.23 7.80 -11.62
CA ASP A 496 -23.17 8.18 -13.03
C ASP A 496 -21.70 8.45 -13.39
N LEU A 497 -21.18 7.77 -14.40
CA LEU A 497 -19.79 7.92 -14.85
C LEU A 497 -19.71 7.99 -16.37
N TYR A 498 -19.15 9.07 -16.89
CA TYR A 498 -18.92 9.30 -18.32
C TYR A 498 -17.43 9.23 -18.61
N SER A 499 -17.06 8.50 -19.65
CA SER A 499 -15.66 8.34 -20.05
C SER A 499 -15.51 8.10 -21.54
N ASN A 500 -14.45 8.64 -22.14
CA ASN A 500 -14.08 8.42 -23.52
C ASN A 500 -12.57 8.12 -23.63
N PHE A 501 -12.21 6.84 -23.53
CA PHE A 501 -10.81 6.40 -23.46
C PHE A 501 -10.13 6.29 -24.82
N THR A 502 -10.90 6.00 -25.87
CA THR A 502 -10.40 5.65 -27.22
C THR A 502 -10.63 6.75 -28.25
N GLY A 503 -11.38 7.80 -27.90
CA GLY A 503 -11.68 8.92 -28.78
C GLY A 503 -12.73 8.55 -29.82
N PHE A 504 -12.29 8.10 -30.99
CA PHE A 504 -13.10 7.84 -32.19
C PHE A 504 -12.77 6.47 -32.84
N LEU A 505 -12.27 5.52 -32.04
CA LEU A 505 -11.85 4.20 -32.51
C LEU A 505 -13.04 3.37 -33.01
N ASN A 506 -14.12 3.32 -32.23
CA ASN A 506 -15.28 2.47 -32.49
C ASN A 506 -16.39 3.20 -33.27
N ASP A 507 -16.64 4.47 -32.97
CA ASP A 507 -17.54 5.37 -33.68
C ASP A 507 -16.77 6.60 -34.21
N PRO A 508 -16.29 6.55 -35.48
CA PRO A 508 -15.54 7.65 -36.10
C PRO A 508 -16.33 8.95 -36.30
N VAL A 509 -17.65 8.94 -36.05
CA VAL A 509 -18.55 10.07 -36.28
C VAL A 509 -18.94 10.73 -34.96
N ASN A 510 -19.44 9.96 -34.00
CA ASN A 510 -19.96 10.49 -32.74
C ASN A 510 -18.97 10.41 -31.56
N GLY A 511 -17.89 9.63 -31.71
CA GLY A 511 -16.94 9.34 -30.63
C GLY A 511 -17.39 8.18 -29.74
N ASP A 512 -16.47 7.71 -28.92
CA ASP A 512 -16.60 6.47 -28.13
C ASP A 512 -17.01 6.72 -26.68
N GLN A 513 -17.59 7.88 -26.37
CA GLN A 513 -17.98 8.19 -25.01
C GLN A 513 -19.04 7.20 -24.50
N ILE A 514 -18.79 6.63 -23.34
CA ILE A 514 -19.68 5.71 -22.63
C ILE A 514 -20.23 6.33 -21.35
N HIS A 515 -21.39 5.85 -20.92
CA HIS A 515 -22.00 6.16 -19.63
C HIS A 515 -22.26 4.87 -18.86
N GLN A 516 -21.56 4.72 -17.74
CA GLN A 516 -21.74 3.65 -16.76
C GLN A 516 -22.59 4.17 -15.60
N PHE A 517 -23.63 3.45 -15.23
CA PHE A 517 -24.52 3.85 -14.14
C PHE A 517 -25.08 2.68 -13.36
N GLU A 518 -25.36 2.90 -12.08
CA GLU A 518 -26.11 1.97 -11.25
C GLU A 518 -26.82 2.64 -10.07
N HIS A 519 -27.84 1.96 -9.57
CA HIS A 519 -28.42 2.20 -8.27
C HIS A 519 -28.44 0.90 -7.47
N ARG A 520 -28.04 0.97 -6.21
CA ARG A 520 -27.85 -0.22 -5.38
C ARG A 520 -28.38 -0.04 -3.97
N VAL A 521 -28.95 -1.11 -3.45
CA VAL A 521 -29.12 -1.31 -2.01
C VAL A 521 -28.31 -2.53 -1.58
N GLN A 522 -27.34 -2.31 -0.70
CA GLN A 522 -26.52 -3.35 -0.10
C GLN A 522 -26.94 -3.53 1.35
N THR A 523 -27.15 -4.77 1.79
CA THR A 523 -27.43 -5.10 3.19
C THR A 523 -26.56 -6.25 3.64
N GLY A 524 -26.19 -6.27 4.91
CA GLY A 524 -25.36 -7.36 5.41
C GLY A 524 -25.05 -7.28 6.89
N GLY A 525 -24.26 -8.23 7.35
CA GLY A 525 -23.86 -8.33 8.74
C GLY A 525 -22.93 -9.50 8.99
N ASN A 526 -22.21 -9.42 10.11
CA ASN A 526 -21.33 -10.44 10.62
C ASN A 526 -21.64 -10.69 12.09
N ILE A 527 -21.59 -11.94 12.52
CA ILE A 527 -21.69 -12.33 13.92
C ILE A 527 -20.56 -13.33 14.18
N GLU A 528 -19.77 -13.10 15.22
CA GLU A 528 -18.73 -14.00 15.69
C GLU A 528 -18.94 -14.28 17.18
N HIS A 529 -18.91 -15.57 17.54
CA HIS A 529 -18.82 -16.03 18.91
C HIS A 529 -17.45 -16.67 19.14
N THR A 530 -16.71 -16.15 20.11
CA THR A 530 -15.43 -16.72 20.54
C THR A 530 -15.55 -17.31 21.94
N ARG A 531 -15.09 -18.56 22.10
CA ARG A 531 -15.01 -19.28 23.37
C ARG A 531 -13.56 -19.51 23.77
N PHE A 532 -13.19 -19.02 24.95
CA PHE A 532 -11.89 -19.25 25.57
C PHE A 532 -11.97 -20.49 26.45
N ASN A 533 -11.23 -21.54 26.13
CA ASN A 533 -11.28 -22.80 26.86
C ASN A 533 -9.92 -23.51 26.91
N LYS A 534 -9.91 -24.69 27.53
CA LYS A 534 -8.73 -25.53 27.65
C LYS A 534 -9.07 -26.94 27.16
N LEU A 535 -8.32 -27.46 26.20
CA LEU A 535 -8.50 -28.82 25.67
C LEU A 535 -7.16 -29.55 25.72
N LEU A 536 -7.16 -30.77 26.29
CA LEU A 536 -5.96 -31.59 26.50
C LEU A 536 -4.81 -30.87 27.25
N GLY A 537 -5.15 -29.89 28.08
CA GLY A 537 -4.16 -29.11 28.84
C GLY A 537 -3.64 -27.85 28.13
N PHE A 538 -4.02 -27.60 26.88
CA PHE A 538 -3.64 -26.41 26.12
C PHE A 538 -4.74 -25.36 26.13
N ASN A 539 -4.39 -24.09 26.31
CA ASN A 539 -5.35 -22.98 26.16
C ASN A 539 -5.72 -22.84 24.68
N MET A 540 -6.99 -22.54 24.41
CA MET A 540 -7.52 -22.39 23.07
C MET A 540 -8.58 -21.30 22.98
N ASP A 541 -8.56 -20.60 21.85
CA ASP A 541 -9.59 -19.62 21.46
C ASP A 541 -10.33 -20.20 20.25
N ASN A 542 -11.62 -20.47 20.41
CA ASN A 542 -12.44 -21.09 19.37
C ASN A 542 -13.51 -20.10 18.91
N SER A 543 -13.40 -19.63 17.68
CA SER A 543 -14.36 -18.70 17.08
C SER A 543 -15.22 -19.38 16.03
N LEU A 544 -16.52 -19.16 16.09
CA LEU A 544 -17.48 -19.49 15.04
C LEU A 544 -18.08 -18.19 14.54
N GLY A 545 -18.02 -17.96 13.23
CA GLY A 545 -18.60 -16.77 12.62
C GLY A 545 -19.53 -17.07 11.46
N LEU A 546 -20.49 -16.17 11.28
CA LEU A 546 -21.45 -16.13 10.18
C LEU A 546 -21.39 -14.74 9.55
N GLN A 547 -21.32 -14.68 8.22
CA GLN A 547 -21.35 -13.48 7.41
C GLN A 547 -22.45 -13.60 6.36
N PHE A 548 -23.21 -12.52 6.18
CA PHE A 548 -24.25 -12.40 5.17
C PHE A 548 -24.09 -11.06 4.45
N ARG A 549 -24.24 -11.07 3.13
CA ARG A 549 -24.32 -9.87 2.30
C ARG A 549 -25.27 -10.11 1.14
N HIS A 550 -26.07 -9.10 0.83
CA HIS A 550 -26.94 -9.07 -0.34
C HIS A 550 -26.85 -7.69 -1.02
N ASP A 551 -26.57 -7.69 -2.31
CA ASP A 551 -26.56 -6.50 -3.17
C ASP A 551 -27.70 -6.63 -4.18
N GLU A 552 -28.67 -5.73 -4.09
CA GLU A 552 -29.72 -5.55 -5.09
C GLU A 552 -29.32 -4.36 -5.96
N ILE A 553 -28.92 -4.65 -7.20
CA ILE A 553 -28.39 -3.70 -8.16
C ILE A 553 -29.43 -3.52 -9.26
N MET A 554 -30.05 -2.35 -9.28
CA MET A 554 -31.17 -2.04 -10.15
C MET A 554 -30.68 -1.26 -11.36
N ASN A 555 -31.06 -1.74 -12.54
CA ASN A 555 -30.80 -1.07 -13.81
C ASN A 555 -29.31 -0.69 -13.98
N VAL A 556 -28.40 -1.58 -13.59
CA VAL A 556 -26.97 -1.39 -13.88
C VAL A 556 -26.78 -1.43 -15.38
N GLY A 557 -26.10 -0.42 -15.92
CA GLY A 557 -26.05 -0.23 -17.37
C GLY A 557 -24.77 0.38 -17.89
N LEU A 558 -24.58 0.16 -19.18
CA LEU A 558 -23.58 0.77 -20.03
C LEU A 558 -24.32 1.28 -21.28
N ASP A 559 -24.25 2.58 -21.51
CA ASP A 559 -24.80 3.23 -22.70
C ASP A 559 -23.68 3.91 -23.49
N ARG A 560 -23.88 4.06 -24.81
CA ARG A 560 -23.10 4.99 -25.64
C ARG A 560 -23.71 6.37 -25.53
N THR A 561 -22.85 7.38 -25.43
CA THR A 561 -23.26 8.77 -25.33
C THR A 561 -22.38 9.67 -26.18
N ILE A 562 -22.83 10.90 -26.40
CA ILE A 562 -22.00 11.98 -26.95
C ILE A 562 -22.31 13.25 -26.17
N ASN A 563 -21.30 13.89 -25.59
CA ASN A 563 -21.49 15.03 -24.69
C ASN A 563 -22.55 14.74 -23.61
N ARG A 564 -22.49 13.55 -22.99
CA ARG A 564 -23.44 13.03 -22.00
C ARG A 564 -24.89 12.88 -22.50
N GLN A 565 -25.14 12.94 -23.81
CA GLN A 565 -26.45 12.64 -24.40
C GLN A 565 -26.52 11.18 -24.80
N PHE A 566 -27.57 10.47 -24.39
CA PHE A 566 -27.81 9.09 -24.77
C PHE A 566 -27.86 8.89 -26.28
N LEU A 567 -27.13 7.89 -26.78
CA LEU A 567 -27.18 7.43 -28.17
C LEU A 567 -27.83 6.05 -28.29
N SER A 568 -27.30 5.07 -27.56
CA SER A 568 -27.77 3.68 -27.64
C SER A 568 -27.38 2.89 -26.41
N THR A 569 -28.17 1.89 -26.05
CA THR A 569 -27.83 0.93 -24.99
C THR A 569 -26.74 -0.04 -25.47
N VAL A 570 -25.74 -0.32 -24.63
CA VAL A 570 -24.83 -1.46 -24.81
C VAL A 570 -25.33 -2.66 -24.01
N SER A 571 -25.56 -2.46 -22.72
CA SER A 571 -26.11 -3.48 -21.83
C SER A 571 -26.86 -2.86 -20.66
N ARG A 572 -27.96 -3.49 -20.24
CA ARG A 572 -28.71 -3.12 -19.03
C ARG A 572 -29.22 -4.35 -18.31
N SER A 573 -29.11 -4.39 -16.99
CA SER A 573 -29.51 -5.55 -16.18
C SER A 573 -30.00 -5.15 -14.79
N ASN A 574 -30.83 -6.01 -14.19
CA ASN A 574 -30.96 -6.09 -12.74
C ASN A 574 -30.13 -7.27 -12.24
N VAL A 575 -29.42 -7.08 -11.13
CA VAL A 575 -28.55 -8.08 -10.54
C VAL A 575 -28.85 -8.20 -9.06
N GLY A 576 -29.25 -9.38 -8.62
CA GLY A 576 -29.31 -9.77 -7.21
C GLY A 576 -28.13 -10.69 -6.88
N GLU A 577 -27.23 -10.23 -6.01
CA GLU A 577 -26.06 -11.02 -5.60
C GLU A 577 -26.12 -11.27 -4.10
N THR A 578 -26.08 -12.54 -3.69
CA THR A 578 -26.16 -12.93 -2.27
C THR A 578 -24.98 -13.82 -1.90
N SER A 579 -24.27 -13.45 -0.83
CA SER A 579 -23.20 -14.27 -0.26
C SER A 579 -23.46 -14.62 1.21
N VAL A 580 -23.16 -15.87 1.55
CA VAL A 580 -23.22 -16.41 2.92
C VAL A 580 -21.90 -17.10 3.23
N GLY A 581 -21.18 -16.61 4.23
CA GLY A 581 -19.93 -17.17 4.71
C GLY A 581 -20.08 -17.74 6.12
N VAL A 582 -19.59 -18.95 6.36
CA VAL A 582 -19.45 -19.55 7.69
C VAL A 582 -18.00 -19.90 7.93
N TYR A 583 -17.45 -19.54 9.07
CA TYR A 583 -16.06 -19.86 9.39
C TYR A 583 -15.87 -20.35 10.81
N LEU A 584 -14.93 -21.28 10.97
CA LEU A 584 -14.39 -21.75 12.23
C LEU A 584 -12.93 -21.35 12.32
N LYS A 585 -12.51 -20.82 13.47
CA LYS A 585 -11.12 -20.51 13.79
C LYS A 585 -10.78 -21.12 15.14
N ASN A 586 -9.68 -21.87 15.20
CA ASN A 586 -9.11 -22.40 16.42
C ASN A 586 -7.69 -21.88 16.56
N GLN A 587 -7.45 -21.05 17.58
CA GLN A 587 -6.12 -20.66 18.01
C GLN A 587 -5.72 -21.50 19.22
N THR A 588 -4.62 -22.24 19.11
CA THR A 588 -4.12 -23.11 20.18
C THR A 588 -2.75 -22.64 20.65
N TYR A 589 -2.59 -22.49 21.96
CA TYR A 589 -1.32 -22.18 22.61
C TYR A 589 -0.70 -23.49 23.13
N TRP A 590 0.14 -24.11 22.29
CA TRP A 590 0.81 -25.38 22.61
C TRP A 590 1.90 -25.21 23.66
N HIS A 591 2.55 -24.05 23.65
CA HIS A 591 3.58 -23.64 24.58
C HIS A 591 3.60 -22.10 24.61
N ASP A 592 4.23 -21.48 25.61
CA ASP A 592 4.48 -20.03 25.68
C ASP A 592 5.17 -19.44 24.45
N LYS A 593 5.71 -20.30 23.56
CA LYS A 593 6.45 -19.90 22.35
C LYS A 593 5.95 -20.57 21.06
N VAL A 594 4.85 -21.32 21.12
CA VAL A 594 4.33 -22.05 19.97
C VAL A 594 2.83 -21.90 19.97
N ARG A 595 2.31 -21.20 18.96
CA ARG A 595 0.87 -21.09 18.73
C ARG A 595 0.53 -21.40 17.28
N THR A 596 -0.61 -22.03 17.10
CA THR A 596 -1.18 -22.29 15.77
C THR A 596 -2.56 -21.67 15.67
N ILE A 597 -2.91 -21.21 14.48
CA ILE A 597 -4.26 -20.78 14.12
C ILE A 597 -4.70 -21.66 12.95
N ALA A 598 -5.67 -22.53 13.19
CA ALA A 598 -6.30 -23.35 12.16
C ALA A 598 -7.68 -22.76 11.84
N GLY A 599 -7.93 -22.50 10.56
CA GLY A 599 -9.17 -21.91 10.08
C GLY A 599 -9.81 -22.77 8.99
N LEU A 600 -11.14 -22.82 8.98
CA LEU A 600 -11.92 -23.37 7.88
C LEU A 600 -13.07 -22.42 7.58
N ARG A 601 -13.17 -21.98 6.33
CA ARG A 601 -14.25 -21.12 5.86
C ARG A 601 -15.02 -21.82 4.74
N GLY A 602 -16.34 -21.70 4.73
CA GLY A 602 -17.20 -22.08 3.62
C GLY A 602 -18.02 -20.88 3.15
N ASP A 603 -18.03 -20.64 1.85
CA ASP A 603 -18.76 -19.54 1.22
C ASP A 603 -19.74 -20.08 0.18
N PHE A 604 -20.97 -19.58 0.22
CA PHE A 604 -21.98 -19.78 -0.81
C PHE A 604 -22.28 -18.44 -1.46
N ILE A 605 -22.27 -18.41 -2.79
CA ILE A 605 -22.73 -17.25 -3.58
C ILE A 605 -23.92 -17.67 -4.46
N ASN A 606 -24.88 -16.77 -4.61
CA ASN A 606 -25.99 -16.88 -5.54
C ASN A 606 -26.15 -15.58 -6.32
N ASN A 607 -25.99 -15.68 -7.63
CA ASN A 607 -26.16 -14.62 -8.61
C ASN A 607 -27.48 -14.84 -9.32
N ASP A 608 -28.35 -13.83 -9.31
CA ASP A 608 -29.57 -13.74 -10.10
C ASP A 608 -29.45 -12.53 -11.03
N VAL A 609 -29.48 -12.77 -12.34
CA VAL A 609 -29.30 -11.74 -13.36
C VAL A 609 -30.52 -11.73 -14.27
N ALA A 610 -31.16 -10.57 -14.35
CA ALA A 610 -32.19 -10.29 -15.34
C ALA A 610 -31.67 -9.24 -16.31
N VAL A 611 -31.30 -9.68 -17.52
CA VAL A 611 -30.87 -8.79 -18.60
C VAL A 611 -32.10 -8.10 -19.18
N LEU A 612 -32.12 -6.77 -19.08
CA LEU A 612 -33.22 -5.94 -19.54
C LEU A 612 -33.07 -5.61 -21.02
N ASP A 613 -31.86 -5.26 -21.44
CA ASP A 613 -31.56 -4.89 -22.82
C ASP A 613 -30.07 -5.09 -23.15
N THR A 614 -29.79 -5.28 -24.43
CA THR A 614 -28.44 -5.40 -25.02
C THR A 614 -28.39 -4.61 -26.33
N ALA A 615 -27.22 -4.34 -26.89
CA ALA A 615 -27.11 -3.59 -28.15
C ALA A 615 -27.85 -4.25 -29.33
N SER A 616 -28.08 -5.57 -29.26
CA SER A 616 -28.85 -6.32 -30.27
C SER A 616 -30.36 -6.04 -30.22
N HIS A 617 -30.87 -5.58 -29.08
CA HIS A 617 -32.30 -5.49 -28.75
C HIS A 617 -33.10 -6.78 -29.00
N ASP A 618 -32.44 -7.94 -29.07
CA ASP A 618 -33.09 -9.23 -29.30
C ASP A 618 -33.58 -9.85 -27.97
N PRO A 619 -34.90 -10.03 -27.79
CA PRO A 619 -35.46 -10.65 -26.59
C PRO A 619 -34.92 -12.06 -26.32
N PHE A 620 -34.53 -12.81 -27.36
CA PHE A 620 -33.94 -14.13 -27.20
C PHE A 620 -32.57 -14.04 -26.52
N ILE A 621 -31.73 -13.10 -26.96
CA ILE A 621 -30.40 -12.86 -26.36
C ILE A 621 -30.55 -12.43 -24.91
N ASN A 622 -31.44 -11.47 -24.63
CA ASN A 622 -31.68 -10.98 -23.28
C ASN A 622 -32.14 -12.12 -22.35
N ALA A 623 -33.10 -12.94 -22.81
CA ALA A 623 -33.56 -14.10 -22.05
C ALA A 623 -32.47 -15.17 -21.87
N ALA A 624 -31.61 -15.39 -22.87
CA ALA A 624 -30.54 -16.40 -22.81
C ALA A 624 -29.36 -15.99 -21.90
N ASN A 625 -29.10 -14.69 -21.79
CA ASN A 625 -28.10 -14.12 -20.88
C ASN A 625 -28.63 -13.88 -19.46
N SER A 626 -29.94 -14.01 -19.25
CA SER A 626 -30.56 -13.98 -17.92
C SER A 626 -30.49 -15.35 -17.24
N GLY A 627 -30.56 -15.38 -15.91
CA GLY A 627 -30.68 -16.62 -15.15
C GLY A 627 -30.02 -16.57 -13.79
N HIS A 628 -29.90 -17.74 -13.17
CA HIS A 628 -29.33 -17.89 -11.84
C HIS A 628 -28.08 -18.78 -11.89
N ARG A 629 -27.04 -18.39 -11.14
CA ARG A 629 -25.81 -19.17 -10.97
C ARG A 629 -25.41 -19.15 -9.51
N ASN A 630 -25.03 -20.31 -8.98
CA ASN A 630 -24.54 -20.42 -7.61
C ASN A 630 -23.27 -21.25 -7.56
N GLN A 631 -22.51 -21.06 -6.49
CA GLN A 631 -21.29 -21.80 -6.21
C GLN A 631 -21.05 -21.88 -4.70
N VAL A 632 -20.43 -22.97 -4.27
CA VAL A 632 -19.88 -23.13 -2.92
C VAL A 632 -18.37 -23.29 -3.02
N LEU A 633 -17.63 -22.64 -2.12
CA LEU A 633 -16.19 -22.81 -1.97
C LEU A 633 -15.85 -23.10 -0.51
N VAL A 634 -14.84 -23.95 -0.27
CA VAL A 634 -14.29 -24.21 1.06
C VAL A 634 -12.81 -23.85 1.07
N SER A 635 -12.43 -23.02 2.03
CA SER A 635 -11.13 -22.38 2.12
C SER A 635 -10.45 -22.70 3.46
N PRO A 636 -9.61 -23.75 3.52
CA PRO A 636 -8.81 -24.05 4.71
C PRO A 636 -7.65 -23.07 4.84
N LYS A 637 -7.28 -22.76 6.09
CA LYS A 637 -6.28 -21.75 6.43
C LYS A 637 -5.46 -22.21 7.65
N PHE A 638 -4.18 -21.89 7.65
CA PHE A 638 -3.26 -22.27 8.71
C PHE A 638 -2.22 -21.17 8.95
N SER A 639 -1.92 -20.91 10.21
CA SER A 639 -0.79 -20.07 10.63
C SER A 639 -0.08 -20.71 11.81
N LEU A 640 1.24 -20.71 11.80
CA LEU A 640 2.10 -21.14 12.89
C LEU A 640 2.98 -19.96 13.28
N ALA A 641 2.94 -19.56 14.55
CA ALA A 641 3.86 -18.59 15.11
C ALA A 641 4.78 -19.26 16.14
N LEU A 642 6.08 -18.97 16.01
CA LEU A 642 7.16 -19.52 16.82
C LEU A 642 7.91 -18.36 17.49
N GLY A 643 8.06 -18.42 18.81
CA GLY A 643 8.74 -17.40 19.61
C GLY A 643 7.78 -16.67 20.57
N PRO A 644 8.22 -15.57 21.20
CA PRO A 644 9.41 -14.82 20.84
C PRO A 644 10.73 -15.41 21.39
N TRP A 645 11.82 -15.26 20.62
CA TRP A 645 13.20 -15.35 21.11
C TRP A 645 13.91 -14.02 20.82
N HIS A 646 14.48 -13.38 21.85
CA HIS A 646 15.10 -12.06 21.71
C HIS A 646 14.18 -11.05 20.99
N ASN A 647 12.92 -10.97 21.44
CA ASN A 647 11.87 -10.14 20.83
C ASN A 647 11.65 -10.40 19.34
N THR A 648 11.85 -11.64 18.88
CA THR A 648 11.63 -12.06 17.49
C THR A 648 10.68 -13.24 17.42
N GLU A 649 9.62 -13.12 16.63
CA GLU A 649 8.71 -14.20 16.24
C GLU A 649 8.91 -14.58 14.78
N TYR A 650 8.71 -15.86 14.49
CA TYR A 650 8.75 -16.44 13.14
C TYR A 650 7.37 -16.99 12.79
N PHE A 651 7.00 -16.89 11.52
CA PHE A 651 5.68 -17.22 11.01
C PHE A 651 5.78 -18.18 9.82
N ILE A 652 4.86 -19.14 9.75
CA ILE A 652 4.59 -19.97 8.59
C ILE A 652 3.09 -19.99 8.36
N ASN A 653 2.65 -19.45 7.23
CA ASN A 653 1.25 -19.24 6.92
C ASN A 653 0.92 -19.85 5.57
N ALA A 654 -0.25 -20.47 5.46
CA ALA A 654 -0.76 -21.00 4.20
C ALA A 654 -2.29 -20.98 4.23
N GLY A 655 -2.93 -20.73 3.08
CA GLY A 655 -4.38 -20.71 3.03
C GLY A 655 -4.94 -20.54 1.64
N TYR A 656 -6.25 -20.76 1.55
CA TYR A 656 -7.06 -20.50 0.37
C TYR A 656 -7.92 -19.25 0.59
N GLY A 657 -8.15 -18.52 -0.50
CA GLY A 657 -9.02 -17.36 -0.60
C GLY A 657 -9.79 -17.40 -1.91
N PHE A 658 -10.49 -16.32 -2.23
CA PHE A 658 -11.20 -16.17 -3.49
C PHE A 658 -11.60 -14.71 -3.70
N HIS A 659 -12.01 -14.42 -4.94
CA HIS A 659 -12.87 -13.30 -5.25
C HIS A 659 -14.10 -13.80 -6.02
N SER A 660 -15.21 -13.06 -5.92
CA SER A 660 -16.36 -13.18 -6.80
C SER A 660 -16.03 -12.55 -8.16
N ASN A 661 -16.61 -13.10 -9.22
CA ASN A 661 -16.64 -12.49 -10.53
C ASN A 661 -17.97 -11.74 -10.73
N ASP A 662 -18.00 -10.80 -11.67
CA ASP A 662 -19.21 -10.07 -12.04
C ASP A 662 -20.35 -11.05 -12.37
N ALA A 663 -21.46 -10.91 -11.66
CA ALA A 663 -22.62 -11.77 -11.77
C ALA A 663 -23.15 -11.85 -13.21
N ARG A 664 -23.13 -10.74 -13.97
CA ARG A 664 -23.57 -10.67 -15.37
C ARG A 664 -22.75 -11.59 -16.25
N GLY A 665 -21.43 -11.65 -16.02
CA GLY A 665 -20.53 -12.57 -16.73
C GLY A 665 -20.86 -14.04 -16.47
N THR A 666 -21.37 -14.37 -15.28
CA THR A 666 -21.66 -15.77 -14.92
C THR A 666 -22.85 -16.35 -15.70
N THR A 667 -23.79 -15.52 -16.14
CA THR A 667 -24.95 -15.96 -16.94
C THR A 667 -24.76 -15.74 -18.45
N LEU A 668 -23.73 -14.97 -18.84
CA LEU A 668 -23.47 -14.55 -20.21
C LEU A 668 -23.22 -15.74 -21.17
N ARG A 669 -24.02 -15.81 -22.24
CA ARG A 669 -23.92 -16.80 -23.33
C ARG A 669 -23.72 -16.19 -24.70
N PHE A 670 -24.19 -14.97 -24.88
CA PHE A 670 -24.07 -14.19 -26.11
C PHE A 670 -23.44 -12.85 -25.77
N ASP A 671 -22.58 -12.38 -26.65
CA ASP A 671 -21.94 -11.08 -26.54
C ASP A 671 -23.00 -9.95 -26.58
N PRO A 672 -23.02 -9.02 -25.60
CA PRO A 672 -24.04 -7.96 -25.55
C PRO A 672 -23.97 -6.97 -26.71
N ASN A 673 -22.80 -6.81 -27.34
CA ASN A 673 -22.57 -5.84 -28.41
C ASN A 673 -22.98 -6.41 -29.78
N SER A 674 -22.50 -7.61 -30.11
CA SER A 674 -22.62 -8.24 -31.42
C SER A 674 -23.75 -9.27 -31.50
N GLY A 675 -24.21 -9.80 -30.36
CA GLY A 675 -25.14 -10.92 -30.29
C GLY A 675 -24.53 -12.27 -30.70
N ALA A 676 -23.21 -12.32 -30.91
CA ALA A 676 -22.52 -13.56 -31.24
C ALA A 676 -22.55 -14.55 -30.06
N ALA A 677 -22.66 -15.84 -30.35
CA ALA A 677 -22.57 -16.88 -29.34
C ALA A 677 -21.14 -16.93 -28.77
N LEU A 678 -21.03 -16.86 -27.44
CA LEU A 678 -19.76 -16.99 -26.73
C LEU A 678 -19.47 -18.46 -26.44
N ASN A 679 -18.18 -18.82 -26.52
CA ASN A 679 -17.68 -20.18 -26.31
C ASN A 679 -16.49 -20.16 -25.34
N GLY A 680 -16.18 -21.31 -24.74
CA GLY A 680 -14.97 -21.47 -23.93
C GLY A 680 -14.93 -20.57 -22.69
N SER A 681 -13.76 -19.98 -22.43
CA SER A 681 -13.45 -19.18 -21.24
C SER A 681 -14.28 -17.90 -21.12
N ALA A 682 -14.79 -17.36 -22.24
CA ALA A 682 -15.58 -16.12 -22.28
C ALA A 682 -17.06 -16.32 -21.96
N ALA A 683 -17.56 -17.56 -22.03
CA ALA A 683 -18.97 -17.86 -21.78
C ALA A 683 -19.18 -18.43 -20.37
N ARG A 684 -20.13 -17.85 -19.62
CA ARG A 684 -20.60 -18.40 -18.33
C ARG A 684 -19.47 -18.67 -17.34
N ILE A 685 -18.64 -17.66 -17.08
CA ILE A 685 -17.53 -17.71 -16.12
C ILE A 685 -17.98 -18.24 -14.74
N THR A 686 -17.03 -18.74 -13.97
CA THR A 686 -17.27 -19.23 -12.60
C THR A 686 -17.63 -18.08 -11.67
N PRO A 687 -18.69 -18.20 -10.84
CA PRO A 687 -19.03 -17.18 -9.86
C PRO A 687 -17.90 -16.84 -8.87
N LEU A 688 -17.14 -17.83 -8.41
CA LEU A 688 -16.02 -17.66 -7.49
C LEU A 688 -14.72 -18.14 -8.13
N ALA A 689 -13.74 -17.24 -8.21
CA ALA A 689 -12.37 -17.54 -8.61
C ALA A 689 -11.52 -17.82 -7.35
N SER A 690 -10.91 -19.00 -7.27
CA SER A 690 -10.13 -19.41 -6.11
C SER A 690 -8.72 -18.84 -6.14
N SER A 691 -8.19 -18.48 -4.98
CA SER A 691 -6.79 -18.13 -4.79
C SER A 691 -6.17 -18.96 -3.67
N ARG A 692 -4.85 -19.07 -3.67
CA ARG A 692 -4.09 -19.71 -2.59
C ARG A 692 -2.77 -19.04 -2.37
N GLY A 693 -2.27 -19.12 -1.15
CA GLY A 693 -1.04 -18.46 -0.77
C GLY A 693 -0.29 -19.17 0.32
N ALA A 694 1.00 -18.83 0.42
CA ALA A 694 1.87 -19.21 1.52
C ALA A 694 2.87 -18.10 1.83
N GLU A 695 3.26 -17.97 3.09
CA GLU A 695 4.24 -16.98 3.56
C GLU A 695 5.11 -17.58 4.66
N ILE A 696 6.40 -17.29 4.61
CA ILE A 696 7.32 -17.45 5.74
C ILE A 696 7.86 -16.07 6.06
N GLY A 697 7.81 -15.70 7.34
CA GLY A 697 8.29 -14.40 7.73
C GLY A 697 8.72 -14.31 9.18
N LEU A 698 9.20 -13.14 9.56
CA LEU A 698 9.54 -12.81 10.92
C LEU A 698 9.08 -11.41 11.28
N ARG A 699 8.83 -11.19 12.56
CA ARG A 699 8.66 -9.88 13.19
C ARG A 699 9.65 -9.75 14.31
N SER A 700 10.33 -8.61 14.41
CA SER A 700 11.29 -8.39 15.49
C SER A 700 11.30 -6.97 16.02
N ASN A 701 11.40 -6.89 17.36
CA ASN A 701 11.67 -5.67 18.12
C ASN A 701 13.01 -5.79 18.87
N PHE A 702 14.02 -6.40 18.24
CA PHE A 702 15.33 -6.64 18.84
C PHE A 702 16.13 -5.36 19.13
N ILE A 703 15.80 -4.25 18.45
CA ILE A 703 16.29 -2.90 18.76
C ILE A 703 15.15 -2.11 19.39
N GLN A 704 15.42 -1.43 20.51
CA GLN A 704 14.42 -0.58 21.16
C GLN A 704 13.88 0.49 20.20
N GLY A 705 12.55 0.58 20.11
CA GLY A 705 11.85 1.51 19.23
C GLY A 705 11.79 1.07 17.76
N LEU A 706 12.44 -0.03 17.35
CA LEU A 706 12.33 -0.59 16.01
C LEU A 706 11.29 -1.71 16.00
N ASN A 707 10.34 -1.62 15.08
CA ASN A 707 9.51 -2.73 14.62
C ASN A 707 9.95 -3.06 13.19
N THR A 708 10.41 -4.28 12.96
CA THR A 708 10.78 -4.74 11.61
C THR A 708 10.07 -6.05 11.28
N THR A 709 9.58 -6.17 10.04
CA THR A 709 9.01 -7.40 9.51
C THR A 709 9.66 -7.75 8.18
N LEU A 710 9.95 -9.03 7.97
CA LEU A 710 10.45 -9.57 6.72
C LEU A 710 9.58 -10.75 6.32
N ALA A 711 9.06 -10.75 5.11
CA ALA A 711 8.21 -11.82 4.59
C ALA A 711 8.68 -12.27 3.19
N LEU A 712 8.75 -13.59 3.01
CA LEU A 712 8.86 -14.27 1.73
C LEU A 712 7.50 -14.90 1.44
N TRP A 713 6.88 -14.54 0.34
CA TRP A 713 5.51 -14.94 0.05
C TRP A 713 5.33 -15.46 -1.37
N TRP A 714 4.31 -16.28 -1.54
CA TRP A 714 3.87 -16.86 -2.81
C TRP A 714 2.35 -16.84 -2.86
N LEU A 715 1.78 -16.44 -3.99
CA LEU A 715 0.36 -16.36 -4.27
C LEU A 715 0.05 -16.95 -5.65
N GLU A 716 -1.09 -17.60 -5.79
CA GLU A 716 -1.60 -18.12 -7.05
C GLU A 716 -3.10 -17.82 -7.14
N SER A 717 -3.56 -17.30 -8.28
CA SER A 717 -4.97 -17.11 -8.59
C SER A 717 -5.39 -18.03 -9.73
N SER A 718 -6.58 -18.63 -9.64
CA SER A 718 -7.13 -19.45 -10.73
C SER A 718 -7.57 -18.63 -11.94
N GLN A 719 -7.90 -17.35 -11.73
CA GLN A 719 -8.29 -16.40 -12.75
C GLN A 719 -7.73 -15.03 -12.39
N GLU A 720 -7.31 -14.28 -13.39
CA GLU A 720 -6.84 -12.92 -13.24
C GLU A 720 -7.89 -11.96 -13.79
N LEU A 721 -8.14 -10.83 -13.12
CA LEU A 721 -8.90 -9.75 -13.73
C LEU A 721 -7.93 -8.72 -14.29
N VAL A 722 -7.89 -8.59 -15.61
CA VAL A 722 -7.00 -7.65 -16.30
C VAL A 722 -7.82 -6.46 -16.76
N PHE A 723 -7.36 -5.25 -16.48
CA PHE A 723 -8.02 -4.03 -16.97
C PHE A 723 -7.91 -3.92 -18.49
N VAL A 724 -9.03 -3.63 -19.14
CA VAL A 724 -9.24 -3.46 -20.57
C VAL A 724 -9.46 -1.97 -20.80
N GLY A 725 -8.42 -1.29 -21.31
CA GLY A 725 -8.35 0.18 -21.33
C GLY A 725 -9.27 0.86 -22.35
N ASP A 726 -9.62 0.18 -23.42
CA ASP A 726 -10.55 0.64 -24.45
C ASP A 726 -12.01 0.58 -23.99
N GLU A 727 -12.36 -0.43 -23.18
CA GLU A 727 -13.71 -0.57 -22.61
C GLU A 727 -13.85 0.08 -21.22
N GLY A 728 -12.73 0.39 -20.56
CA GLY A 728 -12.71 0.94 -19.20
C GLY A 728 -13.27 -0.02 -18.15
N THR A 729 -13.05 -1.33 -18.33
CA THR A 729 -13.55 -2.40 -17.46
C THR A 729 -12.45 -3.46 -17.26
N THR A 730 -12.76 -4.60 -16.63
CA THR A 730 -11.85 -5.73 -16.47
C THR A 730 -12.34 -6.99 -17.19
N GLU A 731 -11.43 -7.71 -17.83
CA GLU A 731 -11.68 -9.03 -18.40
C GLU A 731 -11.17 -10.16 -17.50
N VAL A 732 -11.78 -11.34 -17.64
CA VAL A 732 -11.36 -12.55 -16.95
C VAL A 732 -10.31 -13.27 -17.79
N ASN A 733 -9.09 -13.35 -17.27
CA ASN A 733 -7.96 -13.96 -17.91
C ASN A 733 -7.48 -15.22 -17.14
N GLY A 734 -6.44 -15.87 -17.66
CA GLY A 734 -5.94 -17.16 -17.21
C GLY A 734 -5.32 -17.14 -15.81
N LYS A 735 -4.88 -18.33 -15.40
CA LYS A 735 -4.24 -18.59 -14.10
C LYS A 735 -2.96 -17.77 -13.94
N SER A 736 -2.74 -17.20 -12.76
CA SER A 736 -1.57 -16.39 -12.45
C SER A 736 -0.81 -16.87 -11.20
N VAL A 737 0.49 -16.56 -11.16
CA VAL A 737 1.38 -16.86 -10.05
C VAL A 737 2.24 -15.65 -9.71
N ARG A 738 2.44 -15.42 -8.42
CA ARG A 738 3.19 -14.29 -7.89
C ARG A 738 4.05 -14.72 -6.71
N TYR A 739 5.21 -14.11 -6.57
CA TYR A 739 6.06 -14.27 -5.40
C TYR A 739 6.91 -13.04 -5.18
N GLY A 740 7.34 -12.85 -3.94
CA GLY A 740 8.09 -11.66 -3.61
C GLY A 740 8.67 -11.65 -2.21
N VAL A 741 9.35 -10.54 -1.93
CA VAL A 741 9.93 -10.21 -0.64
C VAL A 741 9.38 -8.87 -0.19
N GLU A 742 8.93 -8.78 1.06
CA GLU A 742 8.55 -7.53 1.71
C GLU A 742 9.40 -7.33 2.96
N TRP A 743 10.04 -6.16 3.08
CA TRP A 743 10.79 -5.77 4.26
C TRP A 743 10.31 -4.40 4.74
N ASN A 744 9.69 -4.38 5.92
CA ASN A 744 9.01 -3.21 6.46
C ASN A 744 9.65 -2.80 7.78
N ASN A 745 9.82 -1.51 8.00
CA ASN A 745 10.54 -0.97 9.15
C ASN A 745 9.84 0.27 9.66
N ALA A 746 9.51 0.29 10.95
CA ALA A 746 9.08 1.48 11.67
C ALA A 746 9.99 1.68 12.88
N TYR A 747 10.69 2.80 12.93
CA TYR A 747 11.72 3.07 13.92
C TYR A 747 11.51 4.42 14.60
N LYS A 748 11.35 4.39 15.93
CA LYS A 748 11.27 5.55 16.80
C LYS A 748 12.51 5.63 17.69
N PRO A 749 13.66 6.13 17.18
CA PRO A 749 14.91 6.23 17.96
C PRO A 749 14.81 7.19 19.16
N THR A 750 13.87 8.14 19.11
CA THR A 750 13.64 9.15 20.14
C THR A 750 12.15 9.49 20.16
N ASP A 751 11.67 10.15 21.21
CA ASP A 751 10.24 10.51 21.31
C ASP A 751 9.77 11.52 20.25
N TRP A 752 10.70 12.26 19.64
CA TRP A 752 10.41 13.32 18.67
C TRP A 752 10.72 12.93 17.21
N LEU A 753 11.32 11.75 16.94
CA LEU A 753 11.69 11.31 15.60
C LEU A 753 11.13 9.92 15.31
N THR A 754 10.37 9.83 14.23
CA THR A 754 9.89 8.57 13.64
C THR A 754 10.47 8.43 12.24
N LEU A 755 11.00 7.26 11.92
CA LEU A 755 11.51 6.87 10.61
C LEU A 755 10.76 5.61 10.16
N ASP A 756 10.32 5.56 8.92
CA ASP A 756 9.73 4.36 8.34
C ASP A 756 10.27 4.09 6.94
N ALA A 757 10.43 2.82 6.60
CA ALA A 757 10.96 2.37 5.33
C ALA A 757 10.43 0.97 4.98
N ASP A 758 9.75 0.90 3.84
CA ASP A 758 9.14 -0.29 3.29
C ASP A 758 9.70 -0.58 1.89
N LEU A 759 10.07 -1.84 1.66
CA LEU A 759 10.55 -2.35 0.39
C LEU A 759 9.70 -3.57 0.02
N ALA A 760 9.04 -3.54 -1.14
CA ALA A 760 8.37 -4.68 -1.73
C ALA A 760 8.91 -4.97 -3.13
N LEU A 761 9.39 -6.18 -3.33
CA LEU A 761 9.88 -6.69 -4.60
C LEU A 761 9.02 -7.89 -5.03
N THR A 762 8.45 -7.82 -6.22
CA THR A 762 7.45 -8.77 -6.71
C THR A 762 7.78 -9.23 -8.12
N SER A 763 7.56 -10.52 -8.39
CA SER A 763 7.44 -11.06 -9.74
C SER A 763 6.02 -11.62 -9.91
N ALA A 764 5.34 -11.21 -10.98
CA ALA A 764 3.98 -11.66 -11.32
C ALA A 764 3.93 -12.15 -12.78
N ARG A 765 3.33 -13.32 -13.01
CA ARG A 765 3.22 -13.93 -14.35
C ARG A 765 1.95 -14.73 -14.49
N PHE A 766 1.43 -14.81 -15.71
CA PHE A 766 0.52 -15.89 -16.08
C PHE A 766 1.26 -17.23 -16.06
N VAL A 767 0.56 -18.29 -15.65
CA VAL A 767 1.09 -19.65 -15.66
C VAL A 767 1.27 -20.15 -17.09
N ASP A 768 0.27 -19.89 -17.92
CA ASP A 768 0.27 -20.17 -19.36
C ASP A 768 0.16 -18.84 -20.12
N THR A 769 0.75 -18.74 -21.30
CA THR A 769 0.56 -17.57 -22.17
C THR A 769 -0.92 -17.44 -22.51
N PRO A 770 -1.57 -16.30 -22.21
CA PRO A 770 -2.97 -16.09 -22.57
C PRO A 770 -3.22 -16.25 -24.07
N ASP A 771 -4.45 -16.63 -24.44
CA ASP A 771 -4.79 -16.84 -25.84
C ASP A 771 -4.65 -15.53 -26.63
N GLY A 772 -3.92 -15.57 -27.75
CA GLY A 772 -3.65 -14.40 -28.59
C GLY A 772 -2.47 -13.55 -28.15
N GLU A 773 -1.90 -13.82 -26.97
CA GLU A 773 -0.77 -13.06 -26.43
C GLU A 773 0.60 -13.67 -26.78
N THR A 774 1.64 -12.83 -26.77
CA THR A 774 3.02 -13.25 -27.13
C THR A 774 3.92 -13.48 -25.92
N GLY A 775 3.49 -13.07 -24.72
CA GLY A 775 4.22 -13.24 -23.48
C GLY A 775 3.32 -13.66 -22.32
N ASN A 776 3.91 -13.72 -21.13
CA ASN A 776 3.21 -14.17 -19.92
C ASN A 776 3.33 -13.17 -18.77
N LEU A 777 3.72 -11.92 -19.05
CA LEU A 777 3.65 -10.86 -18.06
C LEU A 777 2.19 -10.50 -17.81
N ILE A 778 1.90 -10.05 -16.59
CA ILE A 778 0.57 -9.54 -16.24
C ILE A 778 0.60 -8.02 -16.44
N PRO A 779 -0.20 -7.46 -17.36
CA PRO A 779 -0.32 -6.02 -17.54
C PRO A 779 -0.61 -5.30 -16.21
N ASN A 780 0.02 -4.14 -16.02
CA ASN A 780 -0.10 -3.32 -14.81
C ASN A 780 0.29 -4.02 -13.49
N SER A 781 1.08 -5.09 -13.55
CA SER A 781 1.65 -5.68 -12.33
C SER A 781 2.87 -4.86 -11.86
N VAL A 782 2.75 -4.24 -10.67
CA VAL A 782 3.86 -3.46 -10.09
C VAL A 782 4.91 -4.40 -9.49
N GLY A 783 6.12 -4.40 -10.07
CA GLY A 783 7.24 -5.25 -9.63
C GLY A 783 8.04 -4.68 -8.46
N ARG A 784 8.11 -3.36 -8.30
CA ARG A 784 8.89 -2.71 -7.24
C ARG A 784 8.10 -1.60 -6.57
N VAL A 785 8.09 -1.60 -5.23
CA VAL A 785 7.56 -0.50 -4.41
C VAL A 785 8.57 -0.17 -3.30
N ILE A 786 8.87 1.11 -3.16
CA ILE A 786 9.70 1.66 -2.07
C ILE A 786 8.93 2.84 -1.46
N SER A 787 8.65 2.76 -0.16
CA SER A 787 8.10 3.86 0.62
C SER A 787 9.06 4.19 1.75
N ALA A 788 9.37 5.46 1.95
CA ALA A 788 10.23 5.87 3.05
C ALA A 788 9.78 7.21 3.61
N GLY A 789 9.96 7.41 4.91
CA GLY A 789 9.60 8.67 5.54
C GLY A 789 10.37 8.98 6.81
N ALA A 790 10.42 10.27 7.10
CA ALA A 790 10.94 10.80 8.35
C ALA A 790 9.95 11.84 8.88
N THR A 791 9.52 11.66 10.12
CA THR A 791 8.60 12.56 10.82
C THR A 791 9.27 13.06 12.09
N VAL A 792 9.34 14.38 12.25
CA VAL A 792 9.84 15.09 13.42
C VAL A 792 8.66 15.75 14.12
N VAL A 793 8.50 15.52 15.42
CA VAL A 793 7.52 16.19 16.28
C VAL A 793 8.27 16.73 17.50
N ALA A 794 8.71 17.97 17.41
CA ALA A 794 9.52 18.60 18.45
C ALA A 794 8.66 18.96 19.68
N PRO A 795 9.22 18.89 20.91
CA PRO A 795 8.51 19.23 22.14
C PRO A 795 7.96 20.65 22.21
N ASN A 796 8.51 21.58 21.41
CA ASN A 796 8.06 22.97 21.35
C ASN A 796 6.82 23.18 20.46
N GLY A 797 6.30 22.12 19.83
CA GLY A 797 5.13 22.16 18.95
C GLY A 797 5.46 22.21 17.45
N LEU A 798 6.72 22.40 17.05
CA LEU A 798 7.11 22.29 15.65
C LEU A 798 7.04 20.84 15.19
N PHE A 799 6.55 20.62 13.98
CA PHE A 799 6.61 19.31 13.35
C PHE A 799 6.96 19.43 11.87
N GLY A 800 7.46 18.33 11.31
CA GLY A 800 7.72 18.21 9.88
C GLY A 800 7.81 16.75 9.46
N SER A 801 7.44 16.47 8.22
CA SER A 801 7.46 15.14 7.63
C SER A 801 7.97 15.21 6.19
N LEU A 802 8.82 14.27 5.82
CA LEU A 802 9.27 14.08 4.44
C LEU A 802 8.93 12.65 4.05
N ARG A 803 8.30 12.46 2.89
CA ARG A 803 7.82 11.15 2.41
C ARG A 803 8.27 10.93 0.98
N LEU A 804 8.88 9.77 0.71
CA LEU A 804 9.18 9.26 -0.62
C LEU A 804 8.21 8.11 -0.92
N ARG A 805 7.61 8.17 -2.11
CA ARG A 805 6.84 7.09 -2.74
C ARG A 805 7.50 6.77 -4.08
N HIS A 806 7.91 5.53 -4.28
CA HIS A 806 8.47 5.05 -5.54
C HIS A 806 7.81 3.73 -5.93
N PHE A 807 7.40 3.60 -7.18
CA PHE A 807 7.00 2.33 -7.76
C PHE A 807 7.49 2.19 -9.20
N GLY A 808 7.68 0.96 -9.67
CA GLY A 808 8.21 0.70 -11.00
C GLY A 808 8.17 -0.77 -11.39
N ASP A 809 8.80 -1.06 -12.54
CA ASP A 809 8.78 -2.37 -13.22
C ASP A 809 7.33 -2.77 -13.57
N VAL A 810 6.66 -1.95 -14.39
CA VAL A 810 5.23 -2.09 -14.72
C VAL A 810 5.05 -2.39 -16.21
N PRO A 811 4.99 -3.68 -16.62
CA PRO A 811 4.64 -4.02 -17.99
C PRO A 811 3.20 -3.61 -18.28
N LEU A 812 2.93 -3.03 -19.44
CA LEU A 812 1.59 -2.59 -19.85
C LEU A 812 0.90 -3.62 -20.76
N ASP A 813 1.65 -4.59 -21.27
CA ASP A 813 1.15 -5.69 -22.08
C ASP A 813 1.81 -7.02 -21.68
N SER A 814 1.30 -8.14 -22.21
CA SER A 814 1.80 -9.48 -21.87
C SER A 814 3.23 -9.72 -22.36
N SER A 815 3.63 -9.04 -23.44
CA SER A 815 4.92 -9.17 -24.12
C SER A 815 6.02 -8.40 -23.39
N GLY A 816 5.66 -7.34 -22.66
CA GLY A 816 6.59 -6.42 -22.01
C GLY A 816 7.20 -5.40 -22.97
N VAL A 817 6.69 -5.29 -24.20
CA VAL A 817 7.10 -4.28 -25.17
C VAL A 817 6.67 -2.89 -24.69
N PHE A 818 5.46 -2.77 -24.14
CA PHE A 818 5.00 -1.53 -23.50
C PHE A 818 5.27 -1.60 -22.00
N ASN A 819 5.84 -0.53 -21.44
CA ASN A 819 6.19 -0.46 -20.02
C ASN A 819 5.98 0.97 -19.50
N ALA A 820 5.38 1.13 -18.32
CA ALA A 820 5.09 2.44 -17.74
C ALA A 820 6.33 3.14 -17.17
N GLY A 821 7.44 2.42 -16.99
CA GLY A 821 8.64 2.92 -16.33
C GLY A 821 8.53 2.89 -14.81
N SER A 822 9.00 3.97 -14.16
CA SER A 822 8.97 4.13 -12.71
C SER A 822 8.52 5.54 -12.36
N THR A 823 7.87 5.69 -11.21
CA THR A 823 7.36 6.97 -10.71
C THR A 823 7.83 7.20 -9.30
N SER A 824 8.53 8.32 -9.10
CA SER A 824 9.03 8.76 -7.80
C SER A 824 8.41 10.11 -7.43
N ILE A 825 7.82 10.19 -6.23
CA ILE A 825 7.21 11.41 -5.69
C ILE A 825 7.75 11.64 -4.28
N VAL A 826 8.13 12.88 -4.00
CA VAL A 826 8.53 13.31 -2.66
C VAL A 826 7.58 14.40 -2.16
N ASN A 827 7.00 14.20 -0.99
CA ASN A 827 6.08 15.14 -0.34
C ASN A 827 6.70 15.66 0.96
N LEU A 828 6.43 16.93 1.26
CA LEU A 828 6.86 17.61 2.48
C LEU A 828 5.62 18.11 3.23
N GLY A 829 5.50 17.77 4.51
CA GLY A 829 4.57 18.43 5.44
C GLY A 829 5.36 19.16 6.52
N ALA A 830 4.93 20.35 6.92
CA ALA A 830 5.56 21.08 8.01
C ALA A 830 4.57 22.00 8.72
N GLY A 831 4.78 22.22 10.01
CA GLY A 831 3.90 23.11 10.74
C GLY A 831 4.22 23.31 12.19
N TYR A 832 3.24 23.89 12.87
CA TYR A 832 3.30 24.21 14.29
C TYR A 832 1.97 23.87 14.95
N ARG A 833 2.05 23.14 16.06
CA ARG A 833 0.91 22.76 16.89
C ARG A 833 1.08 23.31 18.30
N GLN A 834 0.08 24.04 18.76
CA GLN A 834 -0.13 24.33 20.17
C GLN A 834 -1.42 23.64 20.65
N LYS A 835 -1.77 23.80 21.93
CA LYS A 835 -2.89 23.11 22.57
C LYS A 835 -4.24 23.26 21.85
N HIS A 836 -4.50 24.40 21.20
CA HIS A 836 -5.79 24.72 20.59
C HIS A 836 -5.74 25.04 19.09
N TYR A 837 -4.55 25.10 18.49
CA TYR A 837 -4.41 25.42 17.08
C TYR A 837 -3.25 24.64 16.45
N LYS A 838 -3.45 24.24 15.20
CA LYS A 838 -2.44 23.63 14.34
C LYS A 838 -2.41 24.45 13.05
N MET A 839 -1.23 24.89 12.65
CA MET A 839 -0.97 25.47 11.34
C MET A 839 -0.04 24.51 10.59
N GLU A 840 -0.36 24.21 9.34
CA GLU A 840 0.34 23.21 8.53
C GLU A 840 0.44 23.71 7.09
N ILE A 841 1.55 23.36 6.45
CA ILE A 841 1.81 23.55 5.03
C ILE A 841 2.25 22.20 4.49
N ASP A 842 1.50 21.71 3.51
CA ASP A 842 1.86 20.52 2.74
C ASP A 842 2.27 20.95 1.33
N VAL A 843 3.42 20.46 0.88
CA VAL A 843 3.94 20.66 -0.47
C VAL A 843 4.09 19.28 -1.10
N PHE A 844 3.23 19.01 -2.08
CA PHE A 844 3.23 17.74 -2.81
C PHE A 844 4.20 17.81 -3.98
N ASN A 845 4.84 16.69 -4.31
CA ASN A 845 5.73 16.57 -5.45
C ASN A 845 6.83 17.65 -5.49
N ILE A 846 7.58 17.80 -4.39
CA ILE A 846 8.59 18.88 -4.23
C ILE A 846 9.73 18.83 -5.25
N LEU A 847 9.89 17.69 -5.93
CA LEU A 847 10.90 17.49 -6.99
C LEU A 847 10.34 17.78 -8.40
N GLY A 848 9.05 18.11 -8.52
CA GLY A 848 8.42 18.43 -9.81
C GLY A 848 8.36 17.27 -10.79
N SER A 849 8.15 16.03 -10.30
CA SER A 849 8.02 14.85 -11.16
C SER A 849 6.80 14.96 -12.07
N THR A 850 6.99 14.71 -13.36
CA THR A 850 5.93 14.63 -14.39
C THR A 850 5.70 13.19 -14.85
N GLN A 851 6.16 12.22 -14.07
CA GLN A 851 6.02 10.80 -14.39
C GLN A 851 4.57 10.34 -14.20
N ASN A 852 4.17 9.34 -14.97
CA ASN A 852 2.80 8.83 -14.97
C ASN A 852 2.48 8.16 -13.63
N ASP A 853 1.43 8.60 -12.94
CA ASP A 853 0.93 7.89 -11.76
C ASP A 853 0.30 6.55 -12.16
N ILE A 854 -0.17 6.44 -13.41
CA ILE A 854 -0.69 5.21 -14.03
C ILE A 854 -0.66 5.33 -15.56
N ALA A 855 -0.52 4.20 -16.25
CA ALA A 855 -0.53 4.13 -17.71
C ALA A 855 -1.16 2.80 -18.19
N TYR A 856 -1.56 2.76 -19.45
CA TYR A 856 -2.12 1.59 -20.11
C TYR A 856 -1.62 1.57 -21.55
N ALA A 857 -1.64 0.40 -22.20
CA ALA A 857 -1.33 0.26 -23.61
C ALA A 857 -2.53 -0.34 -24.34
N TYR A 858 -3.12 0.39 -25.28
CA TYR A 858 -4.28 -0.07 -26.06
C TYR A 858 -4.45 0.76 -27.35
N GLU A 859 -5.44 0.40 -28.18
CA GLU A 859 -5.71 1.13 -29.42
C GLU A 859 -6.59 2.37 -29.19
N TYR A 860 -6.32 3.46 -29.91
CA TYR A 860 -7.12 4.67 -29.89
C TYR A 860 -7.18 5.31 -31.27
N ALA A 861 -8.13 6.21 -31.49
CA ALA A 861 -8.16 7.07 -32.68
C ALA A 861 -8.55 8.49 -32.29
N PHE A 862 -7.63 9.44 -32.50
CA PHE A 862 -7.88 10.87 -32.27
C PHE A 862 -7.00 11.74 -33.19
N PRO A 863 -7.52 12.83 -33.77
CA PRO A 863 -8.92 13.31 -33.72
C PRO A 863 -9.86 12.43 -34.57
N ALA A 864 -11.13 12.86 -34.73
CA ALA A 864 -12.10 12.18 -35.59
C ALA A 864 -11.53 11.90 -37.00
N ALA A 865 -11.85 10.72 -37.55
CA ALA A 865 -11.32 10.19 -38.81
C ALA A 865 -9.80 9.89 -38.85
N ALA A 866 -9.11 9.92 -37.71
CA ALA A 866 -7.77 9.34 -37.60
C ALA A 866 -7.81 7.81 -37.76
N SER A 867 -6.72 7.23 -38.25
CA SER A 867 -6.52 5.77 -38.22
C SER A 867 -6.28 5.32 -36.78
N ALA A 868 -6.68 4.08 -36.46
CA ALA A 868 -6.31 3.44 -35.19
C ALA A 868 -4.79 3.48 -34.98
N GLN A 869 -4.38 3.81 -33.77
CA GLN A 869 -3.00 3.83 -33.30
C GLN A 869 -2.92 3.00 -32.03
N THR A 870 -1.87 2.19 -31.89
CA THR A 870 -1.56 1.47 -30.65
C THR A 870 -0.52 2.27 -29.88
N GLY A 871 -0.74 2.49 -28.58
CA GLY A 871 0.20 3.24 -27.75
C GLY A 871 -0.02 3.02 -26.27
#